data_AF-A0A3Q7IB19-F1
#
_entry.id   AF-A0A3Q7IB19-F1
#
_cell.length_a   1.000
_cell.length_b   1.000
_cell.length_c   1.000
_cell.angle_alpha   90.00
_cell.angle_beta   90.00
_cell.angle_gamma   90.00
#
_symmetry.space_group_name_H-M   'P 1'
#
loop_
_entity.id
_entity.type
_entity.pdbx_description
1 polymer ?
#
loop_
_entity_poly.entity_id
_entity_poly.type
_entity_poly.pdbx_seq_one_letter_code
_entity_poly.pdbx_strand_id
1 'polypeptide(L)'
;MEEEVQVDENFPLFSRKTKPATKKLVPAPTSIEETPKQLDKETNSGPTPSYITFSDLGLAGWAVQTCNELGMKKPTPVQYHCIPRILSGQDVLGLAQTGSGKTAAFALPILHRLAEDPYGVSCLVVTPTRELAFQLAEQFRALGSCLNLRCAVIVGGMDMITQTKTLMQRPHVVIATPGRIKVLIEQNPDIPPVFSKTKFLVLDEADRVLDVGFEEELRAIFQCLPKNRQTLLFSATMTSNLQTLLELSANKAYFYEAYEGFKTVESLKQQYIFIPKNVKDVYLQYILSKIKDIDVRSAIIFVSTCSITLLNDSFYSSAVACNVCQTNSREYEKQRIHSCFTILTRSCQLLGLLLEELEIDAAALHSYKSQSLRLSALHKFKSGQVPILVATDVASRGLDIPTVDLVVNYDIPRYPQDYVHRVGRTARAGRGGLAVSFVTQCKDYFLQNDVDLIHEIEAVLGKQLEKFDCKENEVLDDISKVYKAKRVASMKMMDDGDSPNSLVFITMAFSSLLKPAASFVRPSHRSQVSCAGLHHSSNSVKLQSSIFGDAVTILQSSSLQKSGACSIQPIRATATELPPTVPRSQTGGKTRVGINGFGRIGRLVLRIATFRDDIEVVAVNDPFIDAKYMAYMLKYDSTHGVYSGSISVLDDSTLEINGKQIKVSSKRDPADIPWGDLGADYVVESSGVFTTIDKASAHKKGGAKKVVISAPSADAPMFVVGVNEKTYKANMDVVSNASCTTNCLAPLAKVVHEEFGIVEGLMTTVHATTATQKTVDGPSMKDWRGGRGAGQNIIPSSTGAAKAVGKVLPELNGKLTGMAFRVPTPNVSVVDLTCRLDKSASYDDVKAAIKYASEGPLKGILGYTDEDVVSNDFVGDSRSSIFDAKAGIGLSKSFVKLVSWYDNEWGYSNRVLDLIEHMALVASIH
;
A
#
# COMPACT_ATOMS: atom_id res chain seq x y z
N MET A 1 -17.33 26.82 -29.10
CA MET A 1 -18.63 26.77 -28.40
C MET A 1 -18.52 25.66 -27.39
N GLU A 2 -18.09 25.99 -26.18
CA GLU A 2 -18.10 25.07 -25.05
C GLU A 2 -19.48 25.22 -24.41
N GLU A 3 -20.26 24.14 -24.37
CA GLU A 3 -21.53 24.10 -23.62
C GLU A 3 -21.21 24.13 -22.13
N GLU A 4 -21.62 25.21 -21.45
CA GLU A 4 -21.62 25.29 -20.00
C GLU A 4 -22.62 24.28 -19.42
N VAL A 5 -22.09 23.29 -18.70
CA VAL A 5 -22.87 22.29 -17.95
C VAL A 5 -23.53 22.98 -16.76
N GLN A 6 -24.84 23.25 -16.85
CA GLN A 6 -25.63 23.80 -15.74
C GLN A 6 -25.78 22.78 -14.60
N VAL A 7 -25.30 23.17 -13.41
CA VAL A 7 -25.38 22.41 -12.15
C VAL A 7 -26.79 22.52 -11.57
N ASP A 8 -27.31 21.44 -10.97
CA ASP A 8 -28.64 21.40 -10.34
C ASP A 8 -28.70 22.34 -9.11
N GLU A 9 -29.42 23.44 -9.22
CA GLU A 9 -29.55 24.48 -8.19
C GLU A 9 -30.25 23.99 -6.90
N ASN A 10 -30.87 22.81 -6.92
CA ASN A 10 -31.60 22.24 -5.79
C ASN A 10 -30.74 21.47 -4.77
N PHE A 11 -29.43 21.34 -4.95
CA PHE A 11 -28.53 20.77 -3.94
C PHE A 11 -27.35 21.73 -3.66
N PRO A 12 -27.49 22.67 -2.71
CA PRO A 12 -26.65 23.87 -2.69
C PRO A 12 -25.22 23.67 -2.17
N LEU A 13 -24.86 22.45 -1.76
CA LEU A 13 -23.52 22.09 -1.26
C LEU A 13 -22.41 22.19 -2.33
N PHE A 14 -22.77 22.32 -3.62
CA PHE A 14 -21.83 22.13 -4.74
C PHE A 14 -21.56 23.37 -5.60
N SER A 15 -22.06 24.56 -5.23
CA SER A 15 -21.78 25.80 -5.97
C SER A 15 -20.41 26.40 -5.59
N ARG A 16 -19.53 26.61 -6.58
CA ARG A 16 -18.20 27.23 -6.39
C ARG A 16 -18.36 28.72 -6.11
N LYS A 17 -17.91 29.20 -4.93
CA LYS A 17 -17.77 30.63 -4.64
C LYS A 17 -16.78 31.27 -5.61
N THR A 18 -17.25 32.17 -6.48
CA THR A 18 -16.39 33.18 -7.13
C THR A 18 -15.99 34.25 -6.11
N LYS A 19 -14.71 34.65 -6.14
CA LYS A 19 -14.12 35.68 -5.25
C LYS A 19 -14.98 36.96 -5.23
N PRO A 20 -15.20 37.62 -4.08
CA PRO A 20 -15.88 38.91 -4.08
C PRO A 20 -14.95 39.98 -4.64
N ALA A 21 -15.40 40.64 -5.71
CA ALA A 21 -14.82 41.90 -6.14
C ALA A 21 -15.10 42.99 -5.10
N THR A 22 -14.09 43.80 -4.83
CA THR A 22 -14.11 44.99 -3.97
C THR A 22 -15.26 45.93 -4.35
N LYS A 23 -16.19 46.18 -3.42
CA LYS A 23 -17.16 47.27 -3.53
C LYS A 23 -17.04 48.24 -2.35
N LYS A 24 -16.94 49.52 -2.72
CA LYS A 24 -16.83 50.71 -1.90
C LYS A 24 -18.02 50.87 -0.94
N LEU A 25 -17.72 51.44 0.23
CA LEU A 25 -18.68 51.95 1.22
C LEU A 25 -19.56 53.06 0.62
N VAL A 26 -20.88 52.90 0.73
CA VAL A 26 -21.90 53.98 0.67
C VAL A 26 -23.00 53.62 1.69
N PRO A 27 -23.61 54.59 2.40
CA PRO A 27 -24.38 54.34 3.63
C PRO A 27 -25.81 53.86 3.39
N ALA A 28 -26.36 53.21 4.42
CA ALA A 28 -27.69 52.59 4.47
C ALA A 28 -28.86 53.59 4.41
N PRO A 29 -30.02 53.13 3.90
CA PRO A 29 -31.31 53.53 4.45
C PRO A 29 -32.17 52.32 4.88
N THR A 30 -32.52 52.33 6.17
CA THR A 30 -33.83 52.04 6.79
C THR A 30 -34.80 51.00 6.19
N SER A 31 -34.82 49.85 6.88
CA SER A 31 -35.99 49.09 7.40
C SER A 31 -37.31 49.04 6.62
N ILE A 32 -37.59 47.86 6.05
CA ILE A 32 -38.93 47.24 6.05
C ILE A 32 -38.72 45.81 6.55
N GLU A 33 -39.32 45.47 7.70
CA GLU A 33 -39.33 44.13 8.28
C GLU A 33 -40.29 43.23 7.49
N GLU A 34 -39.75 42.20 6.84
CA GLU A 34 -40.50 40.98 6.50
C GLU A 34 -39.94 39.83 7.34
N THR A 35 -40.81 39.24 8.16
CA THR A 35 -40.51 38.14 9.08
C THR A 35 -40.16 36.86 8.30
N PRO A 36 -39.05 36.14 8.59
CA PRO A 36 -38.78 34.85 7.96
C PRO A 36 -39.74 33.77 8.49
N LYS A 37 -40.35 32.99 7.59
CA LYS A 37 -41.17 31.82 7.95
C LYS A 37 -40.33 30.79 8.74
N GLN A 38 -40.77 30.46 9.96
CA GLN A 38 -40.18 29.46 10.87
C GLN A 38 -40.20 28.04 10.26
N LEU A 39 -39.12 27.29 10.46
CA LEU A 39 -39.05 25.82 10.29
C LEU A 39 -40.07 25.13 11.21
N ASP A 40 -40.84 24.16 10.70
CA ASP A 40 -41.57 23.21 11.54
C ASP A 40 -40.56 22.27 12.23
N LYS A 41 -39.97 22.73 13.34
CA LYS A 41 -38.98 22.00 14.13
C LYS A 41 -39.66 21.34 15.34
N GLU A 42 -39.84 20.03 15.32
CA GLU A 42 -40.26 19.27 16.51
C GLU A 42 -39.04 18.69 17.23
N THR A 43 -38.63 19.34 18.31
CA THR A 43 -37.64 18.83 19.28
C THR A 43 -38.37 18.18 20.44
N ASN A 44 -38.82 16.94 20.29
CA ASN A 44 -39.45 16.20 21.39
C ASN A 44 -38.79 14.82 21.55
N SER A 45 -38.06 14.65 22.65
CA SER A 45 -37.44 13.38 23.06
C SER A 45 -38.40 12.47 23.85
N GLY A 46 -39.65 12.90 24.07
CA GLY A 46 -40.64 12.16 24.84
C GLY A 46 -40.95 10.78 24.24
N PRO A 47 -41.23 9.76 25.06
CA PRO A 47 -41.63 8.45 24.58
C PRO A 47 -42.95 8.54 23.81
N THR A 48 -43.09 7.74 22.74
CA THR A 48 -44.34 7.62 21.99
C THR A 48 -45.51 7.39 22.98
N PRO A 49 -46.60 8.16 22.91
CA PRO A 49 -47.73 7.98 23.81
C PRO A 49 -48.19 6.51 23.83
N SER A 50 -48.41 5.96 25.03
CA SER A 50 -48.55 4.51 25.24
C SER A 50 -49.74 3.86 24.50
N TYR A 51 -50.72 4.67 24.06
CA TYR A 51 -51.90 4.25 23.33
C TYR A 51 -51.72 4.21 21.80
N ILE A 52 -50.64 4.78 21.26
CA ILE A 52 -50.39 4.85 19.81
C ILE A 52 -49.84 3.52 19.27
N THR A 53 -50.36 3.10 18.12
CA THR A 53 -49.98 1.90 17.37
C THR A 53 -49.51 2.25 15.96
N PHE A 54 -48.99 1.27 15.21
CA PHE A 54 -48.63 1.48 13.80
C PHE A 54 -49.82 1.81 12.89
N SER A 55 -51.04 1.41 13.27
CA SER A 55 -52.25 1.72 12.49
C SER A 55 -52.59 3.20 12.52
N ASP A 56 -52.20 3.90 13.59
CA ASP A 56 -52.43 5.34 13.76
C ASP A 56 -51.47 6.21 12.92
N LEU A 57 -50.46 5.61 12.27
CA LEU A 57 -49.46 6.32 11.48
C LEU A 57 -49.84 6.51 10.00
N GLY A 58 -51.03 6.09 9.59
CA GLY A 58 -51.50 6.17 8.20
C GLY A 58 -50.93 5.09 7.27
N LEU A 59 -50.35 4.02 7.81
CA LEU A 59 -49.87 2.88 7.03
C LEU A 59 -51.03 1.98 6.57
N ALA A 60 -50.88 1.35 5.39
CA ALA A 60 -51.83 0.37 4.89
C ALA A 60 -51.92 -0.86 5.83
N GLY A 61 -53.10 -1.49 5.89
CA GLY A 61 -53.36 -2.60 6.83
C GLY A 61 -52.37 -3.77 6.71
N TRP A 62 -51.92 -4.07 5.49
CA TRP A 62 -50.91 -5.11 5.27
C TRP A 62 -49.56 -4.76 5.93
N ALA A 63 -49.14 -3.49 5.91
CA ALA A 63 -47.87 -3.05 6.48
C ALA A 63 -47.92 -3.13 8.01
N VAL A 64 -49.07 -2.78 8.60
CA VAL A 64 -49.33 -2.94 10.04
C VAL A 64 -49.30 -4.41 10.42
N GLN A 65 -49.88 -5.30 9.61
CA GLN A 65 -49.82 -6.73 9.85
C GLN A 65 -48.37 -7.26 9.81
N THR A 66 -47.57 -6.86 8.82
CA THR A 66 -46.15 -7.25 8.76
C THR A 66 -45.35 -6.74 9.97
N CYS A 67 -45.60 -5.51 10.45
CA CYS A 67 -45.00 -5.03 11.70
C CYS A 67 -45.33 -5.95 12.89
N ASN A 68 -46.59 -6.40 13.02
CA ASN A 68 -47.01 -7.30 14.09
C ASN A 68 -46.31 -8.68 13.99
N GLU A 69 -46.22 -9.24 12.78
CA GLU A 69 -45.53 -10.51 12.52
C GLU A 69 -44.03 -10.45 12.85
N LEU A 70 -43.40 -9.31 12.61
CA LEU A 70 -42.01 -9.03 12.99
C LEU A 70 -41.84 -8.66 14.47
N GLY A 71 -42.90 -8.72 15.27
CA GLY A 71 -42.87 -8.42 16.70
C GLY A 71 -42.76 -6.92 17.04
N MET A 72 -42.97 -6.03 16.07
CA MET A 72 -42.96 -4.58 16.26
C MET A 72 -44.31 -4.11 16.83
N LYS A 73 -44.47 -4.24 18.15
CA LYS A 73 -45.74 -3.97 18.85
C LYS A 73 -46.14 -2.48 18.88
N LYS A 74 -45.17 -1.57 18.97
CA LYS A 74 -45.40 -0.12 19.08
C LYS A 74 -44.36 0.67 18.28
N PRO A 75 -44.75 1.81 17.69
CA PRO A 75 -43.79 2.64 16.96
C PRO A 75 -42.85 3.37 17.91
N THR A 76 -41.58 3.41 17.53
CA THR A 76 -40.57 4.22 18.23
C THR A 76 -40.80 5.71 17.96
N PRO A 77 -40.22 6.63 18.76
CA PRO A 77 -40.42 8.07 18.55
C PRO A 77 -40.07 8.53 17.13
N VAL A 78 -38.93 8.08 16.58
CA VAL A 78 -38.54 8.40 15.19
C VAL A 78 -39.52 7.85 14.16
N GLN A 79 -40.13 6.70 14.39
CA GLN A 79 -41.16 6.14 13.49
C GLN A 79 -42.46 6.94 13.57
N TYR A 80 -42.90 7.26 14.78
CA TYR A 80 -44.10 8.05 15.04
C TYR A 80 -44.05 9.43 14.37
N HIS A 81 -42.93 10.15 14.51
CA HIS A 81 -42.79 11.49 13.94
C HIS A 81 -42.48 11.51 12.44
N CYS A 82 -41.68 10.56 11.92
CA CYS A 82 -41.26 10.61 10.52
C CYS A 82 -42.25 9.94 9.55
N ILE A 83 -42.87 8.80 9.91
CA ILE A 83 -43.69 8.01 8.96
C ILE A 83 -44.85 8.84 8.36
N PRO A 84 -45.68 9.55 9.14
CA PRO A 84 -46.78 10.33 8.59
C PRO A 84 -46.32 11.45 7.66
N ARG A 85 -45.19 12.10 7.98
CA ARG A 85 -44.59 13.18 7.17
C ARG A 85 -44.08 12.65 5.84
N ILE A 86 -43.42 11.50 5.84
CA ILE A 86 -42.99 10.84 4.60
C ILE A 86 -44.21 10.46 3.74
N LEU A 87 -45.26 9.88 4.33
CA LEU A 87 -46.50 9.55 3.62
C LEU A 87 -47.23 10.78 3.07
N SER A 88 -47.04 11.97 3.64
CA SER A 88 -47.58 13.22 3.10
C SER A 88 -46.78 13.78 1.91
N GLY A 89 -45.64 13.16 1.57
CA GLY A 89 -44.76 13.59 0.48
C GLY A 89 -43.71 14.63 0.87
N GLN A 90 -43.51 14.90 2.17
CA GLN A 90 -42.48 15.83 2.65
C GLN A 90 -41.09 15.18 2.70
N ASP A 91 -40.06 15.91 2.30
CA ASP A 91 -38.68 15.54 2.61
C ASP A 91 -38.49 15.49 4.13
N VAL A 92 -37.67 14.56 4.64
CA VAL A 92 -37.49 14.36 6.09
C VAL A 92 -36.01 14.26 6.43
N LEU A 93 -35.60 14.97 7.48
CA LEU A 93 -34.37 14.70 8.21
C LEU A 93 -34.71 14.15 9.60
N GLY A 94 -34.43 12.86 9.80
CA GLY A 94 -34.69 12.15 11.06
C GLY A 94 -33.41 11.84 11.83
N LEU A 95 -33.26 12.46 13.00
CA LEU A 95 -32.10 12.29 13.87
C LEU A 95 -32.46 11.54 15.13
N ALA A 96 -31.90 10.34 15.23
CA ALA A 96 -32.14 9.45 16.35
C ALA A 96 -30.97 8.49 16.53
N GLN A 97 -30.71 8.07 17.76
CA GLN A 97 -29.64 7.13 18.10
C GLN A 97 -29.70 5.81 17.30
N THR A 98 -28.59 5.08 17.20
CA THR A 98 -28.55 3.76 16.58
C THR A 98 -29.48 2.79 17.32
N GLY A 99 -30.24 1.96 16.60
CA GLY A 99 -31.23 1.05 17.20
C GLY A 99 -32.58 1.67 17.53
N SER A 100 -32.79 2.97 17.27
CA SER A 100 -34.09 3.65 17.43
C SER A 100 -35.15 3.29 16.38
N GLY A 101 -34.83 2.42 15.41
CA GLY A 101 -35.78 2.00 14.36
C GLY A 101 -35.85 2.91 13.13
N LYS A 102 -34.81 3.71 12.86
CA LYS A 102 -34.70 4.60 11.68
C LYS A 102 -35.01 3.90 10.36
N THR A 103 -34.49 2.68 10.16
CA THR A 103 -34.71 1.92 8.92
C THR A 103 -36.18 1.70 8.63
N ALA A 104 -36.96 1.24 9.62
CA ALA A 104 -38.39 1.07 9.45
C ALA A 104 -39.13 2.41 9.26
N ALA A 105 -38.62 3.50 9.86
CA ALA A 105 -39.20 4.83 9.72
C ALA A 105 -39.24 5.33 8.26
N PHE A 106 -38.23 5.00 7.44
CA PHE A 106 -38.27 5.31 6.00
C PHE A 106 -38.72 4.13 5.12
N ALA A 107 -38.41 2.89 5.48
CA ALA A 107 -38.73 1.73 4.63
C ALA A 107 -40.24 1.47 4.54
N LEU A 108 -40.97 1.56 5.66
CA LEU A 108 -42.42 1.33 5.68
C LEU A 108 -43.20 2.28 4.74
N PRO A 109 -43.01 3.61 4.80
CA PRO A 109 -43.72 4.51 3.88
C PRO A 109 -43.27 4.37 2.41
N ILE A 110 -42.00 4.02 2.15
CA ILE A 110 -41.53 3.72 0.78
C ILE A 110 -42.24 2.47 0.24
N LEU A 111 -42.31 1.40 1.02
CA LEU A 111 -42.97 0.15 0.63
C LEU A 111 -44.49 0.35 0.48
N HIS A 112 -45.11 1.18 1.32
CA HIS A 112 -46.50 1.62 1.16
C HIS A 112 -46.73 2.19 -0.24
N ARG A 113 -45.94 3.19 -0.66
CA ARG A 113 -46.08 3.82 -1.98
C ARG A 113 -45.67 2.91 -3.14
N LEU A 114 -44.74 1.99 -2.91
CA LEU A 114 -44.37 0.98 -3.90
C LEU A 114 -45.49 -0.02 -4.16
N ALA A 115 -46.29 -0.36 -3.14
CA ALA A 115 -47.43 -1.26 -3.29
C ALA A 115 -48.52 -0.69 -4.23
N GLU A 116 -48.60 0.63 -4.35
CA GLU A 116 -49.52 1.32 -5.27
C GLU A 116 -49.01 1.29 -6.72
N ASP A 117 -47.69 1.39 -6.94
CA ASP A 117 -47.05 1.44 -8.26
C ASP A 117 -45.73 0.62 -8.26
N PRO A 118 -45.80 -0.70 -8.54
CA PRO A 118 -44.67 -1.62 -8.41
C PRO A 118 -43.77 -1.68 -9.66
N TYR A 119 -43.58 -0.57 -10.38
CA TYR A 119 -42.81 -0.55 -11.63
C TYR A 119 -41.52 0.26 -11.57
N GLY A 120 -40.43 -0.35 -12.04
CA GLY A 120 -39.12 0.28 -12.14
C GLY A 120 -38.40 0.43 -10.79
N VAL A 121 -37.23 1.08 -10.81
CA VAL A 121 -36.54 1.45 -9.57
C VAL A 121 -37.29 2.63 -8.95
N SER A 122 -38.00 2.37 -7.86
CA SER A 122 -38.79 3.38 -7.12
C SER A 122 -37.96 4.05 -6.03
N CYS A 123 -36.98 3.35 -5.46
CA CYS A 123 -36.15 3.85 -4.38
C CYS A 123 -34.67 3.51 -4.58
N LEU A 124 -33.81 4.53 -4.40
CA LEU A 124 -32.37 4.37 -4.21
C LEU A 124 -32.00 4.74 -2.76
N VAL A 125 -31.41 3.80 -2.04
CA VAL A 125 -30.83 4.02 -0.70
C VAL A 125 -29.31 4.04 -0.83
N VAL A 126 -28.70 5.13 -0.40
CA VAL A 126 -27.24 5.30 -0.35
C VAL A 126 -26.79 5.19 1.09
N THR A 127 -25.80 4.34 1.34
CA THR A 127 -25.29 4.01 2.68
C THR A 127 -23.76 3.87 2.65
N PRO A 128 -23.02 4.21 3.72
CA PRO A 128 -21.57 4.35 3.66
C PRO A 128 -20.80 3.03 3.57
N THR A 129 -21.36 1.92 4.06
CA THR A 129 -20.66 0.62 4.13
C THR A 129 -21.40 -0.49 3.42
N ARG A 130 -20.65 -1.51 2.97
CA ARG A 130 -21.20 -2.66 2.23
C ARG A 130 -22.09 -3.50 3.15
N GLU A 131 -21.66 -3.71 4.38
CA GLU A 131 -22.35 -4.49 5.41
C GLU A 131 -23.72 -3.87 5.73
N LEU A 132 -23.77 -2.55 5.88
CA LEU A 132 -25.01 -1.84 6.13
C LEU A 132 -25.97 -1.92 4.93
N ALA A 133 -25.45 -1.88 3.70
CA ALA A 133 -26.27 -2.09 2.50
C ALA A 133 -26.97 -3.46 2.48
N PHE A 134 -26.26 -4.53 2.83
CA PHE A 134 -26.85 -5.86 2.94
C PHE A 134 -27.91 -5.94 4.04
N GLN A 135 -27.62 -5.37 5.22
CA GLN A 135 -28.56 -5.34 6.34
C GLN A 135 -29.83 -4.56 5.99
N LEU A 136 -29.70 -3.39 5.37
CA LEU A 136 -30.84 -2.62 4.88
C LEU A 136 -31.66 -3.46 3.90
N ALA A 137 -31.02 -4.20 2.99
CA ALA A 137 -31.72 -5.07 2.06
C ALA A 137 -32.51 -6.19 2.76
N GLU A 138 -31.96 -6.78 3.82
CA GLU A 138 -32.69 -7.74 4.66
C GLU A 138 -33.90 -7.08 5.34
N GLN A 139 -33.74 -5.86 5.87
CA GLN A 139 -34.84 -5.12 6.49
C GLN A 139 -35.94 -4.75 5.48
N PHE A 140 -35.59 -4.29 4.29
CA PHE A 140 -36.55 -4.04 3.21
C PHE A 140 -37.30 -5.31 2.81
N ARG A 141 -36.60 -6.45 2.68
CA ARG A 141 -37.23 -7.74 2.35
C ARG A 141 -38.14 -8.24 3.48
N ALA A 142 -37.75 -8.06 4.74
CA ALA A 142 -38.56 -8.44 5.89
C ALA A 142 -39.84 -7.58 5.99
N LEU A 143 -39.71 -6.26 5.91
CA LEU A 143 -40.83 -5.32 5.97
C LEU A 143 -41.74 -5.39 4.73
N GLY A 144 -41.20 -5.80 3.58
CA GLY A 144 -41.92 -5.94 2.31
C GLY A 144 -42.18 -7.39 1.92
N SER A 145 -42.19 -8.33 2.87
CA SER A 145 -42.28 -9.78 2.63
C SER A 145 -43.52 -10.18 1.82
N CYS A 146 -44.62 -9.43 1.96
CA CYS A 146 -45.87 -9.62 1.24
C CYS A 146 -45.91 -8.95 -0.16
N LEU A 147 -44.91 -8.14 -0.53
CA LEU A 147 -44.90 -7.34 -1.77
C LEU A 147 -44.10 -7.96 -2.93
N ASN A 148 -43.68 -9.23 -2.83
CA ASN A 148 -42.75 -9.88 -3.78
C ASN A 148 -41.59 -8.94 -4.18
N LEU A 149 -40.97 -8.35 -3.16
CA LEU A 149 -40.05 -7.24 -3.31
C LEU A 149 -38.74 -7.65 -4.00
N ARG A 150 -38.50 -7.14 -5.22
CA ARG A 150 -37.18 -7.19 -5.88
C ARG A 150 -36.27 -6.11 -5.30
N CYS A 151 -35.41 -6.50 -4.36
CA CYS A 151 -34.39 -5.61 -3.76
C CYS A 151 -32.98 -6.02 -4.23
N ALA A 152 -32.24 -5.07 -4.79
CA ALA A 152 -30.86 -5.26 -5.25
C ALA A 152 -29.85 -4.52 -4.37
N VAL A 153 -28.67 -5.12 -4.18
CA VAL A 153 -27.55 -4.54 -3.41
C VAL A 153 -26.39 -4.28 -4.36
N ILE A 154 -25.90 -3.04 -4.40
CA ILE A 154 -24.87 -2.57 -5.34
C ILE A 154 -23.67 -2.01 -4.58
N VAL A 155 -22.64 -2.83 -4.42
CA VAL A 155 -21.50 -2.54 -3.52
C VAL A 155 -20.14 -2.93 -4.11
N GLY A 156 -19.08 -2.31 -3.58
CA GLY A 156 -17.70 -2.63 -3.95
C GLY A 156 -17.31 -4.10 -3.68
N GLY A 157 -16.36 -4.63 -4.45
CA GLY A 157 -15.82 -5.98 -4.23
C GLY A 157 -16.70 -7.12 -4.75
N MET A 158 -17.82 -6.81 -5.40
CA MET A 158 -18.65 -7.77 -6.13
C MET A 158 -18.44 -7.61 -7.64
N ASP A 159 -18.70 -8.68 -8.40
CA ASP A 159 -18.57 -8.69 -9.85
C ASP A 159 -19.42 -7.59 -10.51
N MET A 160 -18.81 -6.84 -11.43
CA MET A 160 -19.44 -5.66 -12.05
C MET A 160 -20.49 -6.07 -13.06
N ILE A 161 -20.26 -7.15 -13.81
CA ILE A 161 -21.16 -7.62 -14.87
C ILE A 161 -22.46 -8.12 -14.24
N THR A 162 -22.37 -8.87 -13.15
CA THR A 162 -23.52 -9.38 -12.39
C THR A 162 -24.36 -8.23 -11.81
N GLN A 163 -23.71 -7.23 -11.22
CA GLN A 163 -24.41 -6.06 -10.67
C GLN A 163 -25.08 -5.22 -11.76
N THR A 164 -24.40 -5.02 -12.89
CA THR A 164 -24.97 -4.36 -14.08
C THR A 164 -26.21 -5.10 -14.56
N LYS A 165 -26.13 -6.42 -14.74
CA LYS A 165 -27.28 -7.26 -15.14
C LYS A 165 -28.42 -7.17 -14.14
N THR A 166 -28.12 -7.15 -12.84
CA THR A 166 -29.13 -7.02 -11.77
C THR A 166 -29.85 -5.67 -11.85
N LEU A 167 -29.13 -4.56 -12.09
CA LEU A 167 -29.74 -3.24 -12.27
C LEU A 167 -30.60 -3.18 -13.53
N MET A 168 -30.16 -3.78 -14.64
CA MET A 168 -30.91 -3.83 -15.88
C MET A 168 -32.23 -4.59 -15.76
N GLN A 169 -32.36 -5.49 -14.76
CA GLN A 169 -33.63 -6.15 -14.42
C GLN A 169 -34.63 -5.22 -13.70
N ARG A 170 -34.29 -3.95 -13.45
CA ARG A 170 -35.14 -2.94 -12.83
C ARG A 170 -35.76 -3.42 -11.51
N PRO A 171 -34.92 -3.70 -10.48
CA PRO A 171 -35.41 -4.01 -9.14
C PRO A 171 -36.23 -2.83 -8.60
N HIS A 172 -37.14 -3.08 -7.65
CA HIS A 172 -37.97 -2.02 -7.07
C HIS A 172 -37.17 -1.10 -6.16
N VAL A 173 -36.25 -1.69 -5.39
CA VAL A 173 -35.39 -1.00 -4.41
C VAL A 173 -33.94 -1.33 -4.73
N VAL A 174 -33.11 -0.29 -4.84
CA VAL A 174 -31.66 -0.41 -4.99
C VAL A 174 -31.02 0.16 -3.73
N ILE A 175 -30.13 -0.62 -3.10
CA ILE A 175 -29.36 -0.19 -1.95
C ILE A 175 -27.89 -0.23 -2.32
N ALA A 176 -27.19 0.88 -2.22
CA ALA A 176 -25.86 1.02 -2.80
C ALA A 176 -24.87 1.81 -1.94
N THR A 177 -23.58 1.48 -2.11
CA THR A 177 -22.48 2.35 -1.64
C THR A 177 -22.15 3.41 -2.70
N PRO A 178 -21.88 4.68 -2.32
CA PRO A 178 -21.68 5.78 -3.28
C PRO A 178 -20.69 5.48 -4.41
N GLY A 179 -19.50 4.99 -4.05
CA GLY A 179 -18.45 4.71 -5.03
C GLY A 179 -18.80 3.63 -6.06
N ARG A 180 -19.52 2.57 -5.68
CA ARG A 180 -19.86 1.51 -6.65
C ARG A 180 -20.94 1.96 -7.62
N ILE A 181 -21.98 2.64 -7.14
CA ILE A 181 -23.07 3.06 -8.01
C ILE A 181 -22.61 4.15 -8.99
N LYS A 182 -21.75 5.09 -8.55
CA LYS A 182 -21.08 6.05 -9.44
C LYS A 182 -20.38 5.35 -10.60
N VAL A 183 -19.51 4.37 -10.29
CA VAL A 183 -18.76 3.63 -11.31
C VAL A 183 -19.68 2.96 -12.33
N LEU A 184 -20.80 2.37 -11.89
CA LEU A 184 -21.76 1.74 -12.81
C LEU A 184 -22.54 2.76 -13.65
N ILE A 185 -22.88 3.91 -13.09
CA ILE A 185 -23.55 5.03 -13.80
C ILE A 185 -22.62 5.62 -14.87
N GLU A 186 -21.34 5.81 -14.57
CA GLU A 186 -20.37 6.45 -15.46
C GLU A 186 -19.82 5.51 -16.55
N GLN A 187 -19.57 4.24 -16.21
CA GLN A 187 -18.94 3.30 -17.16
C GLN A 187 -19.96 2.62 -18.08
N ASN A 188 -21.26 2.67 -17.76
CA ASN A 188 -22.29 2.05 -18.57
C ASN A 188 -23.43 3.04 -18.87
N PRO A 189 -23.55 3.51 -20.14
CA PRO A 189 -24.56 4.49 -20.53
C PRO A 189 -26.01 3.98 -20.41
N ASP A 190 -26.22 2.67 -20.30
CA ASP A 190 -27.55 2.07 -20.15
C ASP A 190 -28.08 2.11 -18.71
N ILE A 191 -27.20 2.36 -17.72
CA ILE A 191 -27.56 2.38 -16.30
C ILE A 191 -28.31 3.67 -15.90
N PRO A 192 -27.90 4.90 -16.28
CA PRO A 192 -28.62 6.10 -15.86
C PRO A 192 -30.14 6.07 -16.19
N PRO A 193 -30.58 5.63 -17.38
CA PRO A 193 -32.01 5.51 -17.69
C PRO A 193 -32.81 4.56 -16.77
N VAL A 194 -32.16 3.61 -16.10
CA VAL A 194 -32.80 2.68 -15.14
C VAL A 194 -33.43 3.44 -13.97
N PHE A 195 -32.82 4.55 -13.56
CA PHE A 195 -33.24 5.36 -12.40
C PHE A 195 -34.26 6.46 -12.74
N SER A 196 -34.69 6.58 -14.01
CA SER A 196 -35.62 7.62 -14.48
C SER A 196 -36.98 7.68 -13.75
N LYS A 197 -37.39 6.60 -13.08
CA LYS A 197 -38.64 6.52 -12.30
C LYS A 197 -38.43 6.55 -10.78
N THR A 198 -37.23 6.87 -10.32
CA THR A 198 -36.92 6.89 -8.88
C THR A 198 -37.71 7.98 -8.18
N LYS A 199 -38.58 7.59 -7.24
CA LYS A 199 -39.43 8.48 -6.43
C LYS A 199 -38.77 8.86 -5.11
N PHE A 200 -37.93 7.99 -4.57
CA PHE A 200 -37.28 8.16 -3.27
C PHE A 200 -35.77 8.07 -3.36
N LEU A 201 -35.09 9.05 -2.79
CA LEU A 201 -33.67 8.98 -2.44
C LEU A 201 -33.55 8.94 -0.92
N VAL A 202 -32.85 7.94 -0.39
CA VAL A 202 -32.55 7.84 1.04
C VAL A 202 -31.03 7.95 1.23
N LEU A 203 -30.57 8.86 2.09
CA LEU A 203 -29.20 8.84 2.63
C LEU A 203 -29.25 8.31 4.06
N ASP A 204 -28.81 7.08 4.25
CA ASP A 204 -28.71 6.42 5.56
C ASP A 204 -27.30 6.60 6.14
N GLU A 205 -27.21 6.85 7.45
CA GLU A 205 -26.00 7.35 8.12
C GLU A 205 -25.46 8.59 7.39
N ALA A 206 -26.35 9.59 7.21
CA ALA A 206 -26.08 10.77 6.38
C ALA A 206 -24.91 11.61 6.89
N ASP A 207 -24.60 11.57 8.18
CA ASP A 207 -23.40 12.18 8.76
C ASP A 207 -22.14 11.63 8.09
N ARG A 208 -22.05 10.31 7.87
CA ARG A 208 -20.91 9.68 7.19
C ARG A 208 -20.95 9.83 5.68
N VAL A 209 -22.12 9.74 5.07
CA VAL A 209 -22.24 9.86 3.61
C VAL A 209 -21.85 11.27 3.13
N LEU A 210 -22.07 12.29 3.97
CA LEU A 210 -21.77 13.70 3.65
C LEU A 210 -20.42 14.21 4.20
N ASP A 211 -19.83 13.56 5.20
CA ASP A 211 -18.54 13.98 5.78
C ASP A 211 -17.33 13.24 5.15
N VAL A 212 -17.54 11.99 4.72
CA VAL A 212 -16.53 11.26 3.94
C VAL A 212 -16.50 11.87 2.53
N GLY A 213 -15.32 11.99 1.92
CA GLY A 213 -15.07 12.62 0.61
C GLY A 213 -15.76 11.98 -0.61
N PHE A 214 -17.04 11.66 -0.49
CA PHE A 214 -17.97 11.13 -1.48
C PHE A 214 -18.69 12.25 -2.24
N GLU A 215 -18.23 13.50 -2.15
CA GLU A 215 -18.88 14.65 -2.81
C GLU A 215 -19.01 14.44 -4.33
N GLU A 216 -17.98 13.87 -4.96
CA GLU A 216 -17.96 13.59 -6.39
C GLU A 216 -18.94 12.46 -6.75
N GLU A 217 -19.00 11.42 -5.92
CA GLU A 217 -19.91 10.28 -6.01
C GLU A 217 -21.36 10.72 -5.89
N LEU A 218 -21.68 11.50 -4.86
CA LEU A 218 -23.04 12.00 -4.64
C LEU A 218 -23.50 12.91 -5.77
N ARG A 219 -22.59 13.73 -6.32
CA ARG A 219 -22.89 14.58 -7.48
C ARG A 219 -23.31 13.74 -8.69
N ALA A 220 -22.55 12.72 -9.04
CA ALA A 220 -22.87 11.83 -10.16
C ALA A 220 -24.21 11.09 -9.94
N ILE A 221 -24.47 10.63 -8.70
CA ILE A 221 -25.73 10.00 -8.34
C ILE A 221 -26.89 10.98 -8.52
N PHE A 222 -26.79 12.21 -8.02
CA PHE A 222 -27.87 13.18 -8.10
C PHE A 222 -28.18 13.61 -9.53
N GLN A 223 -27.17 13.73 -10.39
CA GLN A 223 -27.34 14.01 -11.83
C GLN A 223 -28.10 12.89 -12.56
N CYS A 224 -27.97 11.65 -12.09
CA CYS A 224 -28.68 10.50 -12.65
C CYS A 224 -30.16 10.41 -12.19
N LEU A 225 -30.51 11.04 -11.07
CA LEU A 225 -31.84 10.91 -10.46
C LEU A 225 -32.82 11.99 -10.95
N PRO A 226 -34.14 11.70 -10.96
CA PRO A 226 -35.16 12.70 -11.27
C PRO A 226 -35.12 13.88 -10.29
N LYS A 227 -35.40 15.09 -10.80
CA LYS A 227 -35.49 16.33 -9.99
C LYS A 227 -36.70 16.31 -9.06
N ASN A 228 -37.83 15.77 -9.52
CA ASN A 228 -39.05 15.65 -8.72
C ASN A 228 -39.06 14.30 -8.00
N ARG A 229 -38.31 14.21 -6.90
CA ARG A 229 -38.23 13.04 -6.01
C ARG A 229 -38.27 13.49 -4.56
N GLN A 230 -38.70 12.60 -3.67
CA GLN A 230 -38.64 12.81 -2.23
C GLN A 230 -37.26 12.38 -1.70
N THR A 231 -36.63 13.23 -0.89
CA THR A 231 -35.31 12.99 -0.29
C THR A 231 -35.44 12.81 1.22
N LEU A 232 -34.92 11.69 1.71
CA LEU A 232 -35.00 11.27 3.10
C LEU A 232 -33.60 11.11 3.68
N LEU A 233 -33.31 11.78 4.78
CA LEU A 233 -32.00 11.79 5.43
C LEU A 233 -32.15 11.24 6.83
N PHE A 234 -31.37 10.22 7.17
CA PHE A 234 -31.39 9.62 8.49
C PHE A 234 -29.97 9.51 9.03
N SER A 235 -29.76 10.01 10.24
CA SER A 235 -28.44 10.05 10.88
C SER A 235 -28.54 9.81 12.38
N ALA A 236 -27.46 9.31 12.98
CA ALA A 236 -27.33 9.23 14.44
C ALA A 236 -26.89 10.55 15.08
N THR A 237 -26.18 11.40 14.33
CA THR A 237 -25.54 12.61 14.85
C THR A 237 -25.79 13.83 13.97
N MET A 238 -25.72 15.02 14.57
CA MET A 238 -25.64 16.29 13.85
C MET A 238 -24.21 16.67 13.52
N THR A 239 -23.97 16.98 12.24
CA THR A 239 -22.71 17.48 11.72
C THR A 239 -22.91 18.85 11.07
N SER A 240 -21.84 19.64 10.96
CA SER A 240 -21.87 20.95 10.29
C SER A 240 -22.33 20.86 8.84
N ASN A 241 -21.98 19.79 8.11
CA ASN A 241 -22.42 19.56 6.74
C ASN A 241 -23.92 19.29 6.66
N LEU A 242 -24.47 18.48 7.58
CA LEU A 242 -25.92 18.27 7.68
C LEU A 242 -26.66 19.55 8.09
N GLN A 243 -26.10 20.32 9.01
CA GLN A 243 -26.65 21.60 9.43
C GLN A 243 -26.66 22.62 8.27
N THR A 244 -25.57 22.69 7.50
CA THR A 244 -25.47 23.55 6.31
C THR A 244 -26.48 23.12 5.23
N LEU A 245 -26.65 21.81 5.03
CA LEU A 245 -27.66 21.28 4.11
C LEU A 245 -29.08 21.70 4.53
N LEU A 246 -29.38 21.69 5.83
CA LEU A 246 -30.68 22.14 6.34
C LEU A 246 -30.91 23.62 6.07
N GLU A 247 -29.93 24.47 6.41
CA GLU A 247 -29.99 25.92 6.20
C GLU A 247 -30.20 26.26 4.71
N LEU A 248 -29.53 25.51 3.83
CA LEU A 248 -29.61 25.68 2.37
C LEU A 248 -30.90 25.11 1.75
N SER A 249 -31.55 24.14 2.39
CA SER A 249 -32.83 23.58 1.94
C SER A 249 -34.03 24.53 2.10
N ALA A 250 -33.80 25.76 2.60
CA ALA A 250 -34.78 26.82 2.74
C ALA A 250 -36.08 26.38 3.45
N ASN A 251 -35.94 25.52 4.47
CA ASN A 251 -37.03 25.07 5.36
C ASN A 251 -38.12 24.21 4.70
N LYS A 252 -37.85 23.53 3.58
CA LYS A 252 -38.85 22.65 2.92
C LYS A 252 -38.97 21.25 3.53
N ALA A 253 -37.91 20.78 4.21
CA ALA A 253 -37.89 19.45 4.82
C ALA A 253 -38.39 19.47 6.27
N TYR A 254 -39.16 18.45 6.66
CA TYR A 254 -39.55 18.22 8.04
C TYR A 254 -38.35 17.73 8.86
N PHE A 255 -38.14 18.33 10.02
CA PHE A 255 -37.01 18.04 10.89
C PHE A 255 -37.47 17.41 12.20
N TYR A 256 -36.98 16.20 12.47
CA TYR A 256 -37.17 15.51 13.75
C TYR A 256 -35.83 15.25 14.43
N GLU A 257 -35.72 15.69 15.68
CA GLU A 257 -34.51 15.53 16.49
C GLU A 257 -34.84 14.98 17.88
N ALA A 258 -34.39 13.76 18.12
CA ALA A 258 -34.39 13.12 19.44
C ALA A 258 -32.95 12.83 19.86
N TYR A 259 -32.21 13.91 20.11
CA TYR A 259 -30.79 13.87 20.45
C TYR A 259 -30.55 14.40 21.88
N GLU A 260 -30.14 13.53 22.81
CA GLU A 260 -29.78 13.91 24.20
C GLU A 260 -28.26 14.07 24.41
N GLY A 261 -27.52 14.45 23.36
CA GLY A 261 -26.07 14.52 23.42
C GLY A 261 -25.38 13.15 23.38
N PHE A 262 -24.05 13.17 23.46
CA PHE A 262 -23.21 11.97 23.51
C PHE A 262 -23.20 11.36 24.93
N LYS A 263 -24.37 10.89 25.40
CA LYS A 263 -24.50 10.21 26.69
C LYS A 263 -24.47 8.69 26.53
N THR A 264 -23.85 8.03 27.49
CA THR A 264 -23.94 6.57 27.67
C THR A 264 -25.02 6.20 28.67
N VAL A 265 -25.61 5.01 28.53
CA VAL A 265 -26.59 4.46 29.48
C VAL A 265 -26.01 4.36 30.89
N GLU A 266 -26.81 4.64 31.92
CA GLU A 266 -26.36 4.61 33.32
C GLU A 266 -25.94 3.20 33.78
N SER A 267 -26.59 2.16 33.25
CA SER A 267 -26.29 0.75 33.56
C SER A 267 -24.96 0.24 32.97
N LEU A 268 -24.26 1.07 32.19
CA LEU A 268 -22.99 0.73 31.56
C LEU A 268 -21.80 1.10 32.47
N LYS A 269 -21.10 0.08 32.96
CA LYS A 269 -19.82 0.23 33.65
C LYS A 269 -18.71 0.44 32.63
N GLN A 270 -17.96 1.53 32.77
CA GLN A 270 -16.92 1.92 31.81
C GLN A 270 -15.61 2.06 32.53
N GLN A 271 -14.64 1.25 32.12
CA GLN A 271 -13.36 1.13 32.79
C GLN A 271 -12.19 1.26 31.82
N TYR A 272 -11.03 1.65 32.34
CA TYR A 272 -9.77 1.69 31.60
C TYR A 272 -8.69 0.89 32.31
N ILE A 273 -7.73 0.35 31.55
CA ILE A 273 -6.56 -0.33 32.08
C ILE A 273 -5.30 0.22 31.44
N PHE A 274 -4.30 0.52 32.26
CA PHE A 274 -3.02 1.01 31.80
C PHE A 274 -2.09 -0.15 31.51
N ILE A 275 -1.61 -0.27 30.27
CA ILE A 275 -0.88 -1.45 29.78
C ILE A 275 0.38 -1.02 29.00
N PRO A 276 1.54 -1.68 29.19
CA PRO A 276 2.68 -1.51 28.30
C PRO A 276 2.39 -2.01 26.87
N LYS A 277 2.80 -1.25 25.84
CA LYS A 277 2.46 -1.50 24.42
C LYS A 277 2.71 -2.95 23.95
N ASN A 278 3.80 -3.57 24.40
CA ASN A 278 4.22 -4.88 23.93
C ASN A 278 3.42 -6.06 24.53
N VAL A 279 2.61 -5.83 25.57
CA VAL A 279 1.91 -6.90 26.29
C VAL A 279 0.38 -6.82 26.19
N LYS A 280 -0.18 -5.94 25.33
CA LYS A 280 -1.64 -5.80 25.13
C LYS A 280 -2.35 -7.14 24.88
N ASP A 281 -1.72 -8.02 24.10
CA ASP A 281 -2.28 -9.33 23.76
C ASP A 281 -2.43 -10.25 24.98
N VAL A 282 -1.52 -10.11 25.95
CA VAL A 282 -1.52 -10.90 27.19
C VAL A 282 -2.66 -10.44 28.10
N TYR A 283 -2.84 -9.13 28.24
CA TYR A 283 -3.97 -8.56 28.99
C TYR A 283 -5.32 -8.88 28.34
N LEU A 284 -5.40 -8.88 27.00
CA LEU A 284 -6.60 -9.32 26.31
C LEU A 284 -6.92 -10.77 26.64
N GLN A 285 -5.95 -11.69 26.50
CA GLN A 285 -6.17 -13.10 26.81
C GLN A 285 -6.57 -13.30 28.28
N TYR A 286 -5.99 -12.56 29.23
CA TYR A 286 -6.38 -12.61 30.64
C TYR A 286 -7.83 -12.16 30.87
N ILE A 287 -8.24 -11.02 30.29
CA ILE A 287 -9.62 -10.54 30.41
C ILE A 287 -10.59 -11.54 29.78
N LEU A 288 -10.25 -12.10 28.62
CA LEU A 288 -11.08 -13.09 27.94
C LEU A 288 -11.13 -14.43 28.68
N SER A 289 -10.07 -14.85 29.38
CA SER A 289 -10.07 -16.09 30.16
C SER A 289 -10.94 -15.98 31.43
N LYS A 290 -11.08 -14.76 31.96
CA LYS A 290 -11.95 -14.42 33.08
C LYS A 290 -13.41 -14.13 32.69
N ILE A 291 -13.77 -14.16 31.40
CA ILE A 291 -15.14 -13.92 30.93
C ILE A 291 -16.17 -14.83 31.60
N LYS A 292 -15.83 -16.10 31.86
CA LYS A 292 -16.72 -17.06 32.53
C LYS A 292 -16.95 -16.70 34.00
N ASP A 293 -15.97 -16.08 34.65
CA ASP A 293 -16.04 -15.67 36.06
C ASP A 293 -16.88 -14.38 36.23
N ILE A 294 -17.16 -13.65 35.14
CA ILE A 294 -17.84 -12.33 35.13
C ILE A 294 -19.23 -12.42 34.43
N ASP A 295 -19.76 -13.62 34.17
CA ASP A 295 -21.06 -13.87 33.51
C ASP A 295 -21.22 -13.17 32.13
N VAL A 296 -20.11 -13.05 31.38
CA VAL A 296 -20.12 -12.47 30.04
C VAL A 296 -20.33 -13.60 29.02
N ARG A 297 -21.38 -13.52 28.18
CA ARG A 297 -21.67 -14.54 27.15
C ARG A 297 -21.20 -14.13 25.77
N SER A 298 -21.12 -12.83 25.52
CA SER A 298 -20.70 -12.29 24.23
C SER A 298 -19.86 -11.04 24.40
N ALA A 299 -18.81 -10.93 23.59
CA ALA A 299 -17.91 -9.78 23.59
C ALA A 299 -17.63 -9.26 22.18
N ILE A 300 -17.44 -7.96 22.06
CA ILE A 300 -16.89 -7.33 20.85
C ILE A 300 -15.58 -6.64 21.18
N ILE A 301 -14.57 -6.88 20.35
CA ILE A 301 -13.23 -6.31 20.50
C ILE A 301 -13.01 -5.35 19.34
N PHE A 302 -12.90 -4.06 19.65
CA PHE A 302 -12.64 -3.02 18.67
C PHE A 302 -11.15 -2.76 18.53
N VAL A 303 -10.65 -2.96 17.31
CA VAL A 303 -9.31 -2.58 16.86
C VAL A 303 -9.47 -1.31 16.00
N SER A 304 -8.69 -0.27 16.24
CA SER A 304 -8.96 1.04 15.63
C SER A 304 -8.79 1.06 14.11
N THR A 305 -9.54 1.94 13.44
CA THR A 305 -9.36 2.27 12.01
C THR A 305 -8.65 3.61 11.81
N CYS A 306 -8.09 3.80 10.61
CA CYS A 306 -7.54 5.08 10.21
C CYS A 306 -8.71 6.01 9.90
N SER A 307 -8.89 7.08 10.68
CA SER A 307 -9.74 8.19 10.24
C SER A 307 -8.90 9.23 9.49
N ILE A 308 -9.44 9.68 8.36
CA ILE A 308 -8.80 10.51 7.33
C ILE A 308 -8.56 11.95 7.82
N THR A 309 -9.23 12.41 8.88
CA THR A 309 -9.30 13.84 9.26
C THR A 309 -8.03 14.43 9.87
N LEU A 310 -7.06 13.63 10.32
CA LEU A 310 -5.82 14.14 10.97
C LEU A 310 -4.66 14.45 10.02
N LEU A 311 -4.83 14.32 8.70
CA LEU A 311 -3.80 14.77 7.76
C LEU A 311 -3.81 16.29 7.51
N ASN A 312 -4.83 17.01 8.00
CA ASN A 312 -5.01 18.44 7.68
C ASN A 312 -4.67 19.44 8.81
N ASP A 313 -4.78 19.11 10.10
CA ASP A 313 -4.85 20.19 11.13
C ASP A 313 -3.59 20.45 11.99
N SER A 314 -2.55 19.61 11.99
CA SER A 314 -1.38 19.84 12.87
C SER A 314 -0.04 20.11 12.17
N PHE A 315 0.00 20.13 10.83
CA PHE A 315 1.17 20.58 10.05
C PHE A 315 0.98 21.96 9.39
N TYR A 316 -0.22 22.53 9.47
CA TYR A 316 -0.50 23.85 8.90
C TYR A 316 0.20 25.00 9.64
N SER A 317 0.65 24.80 10.88
CA SER A 317 1.27 25.87 11.67
C SER A 317 2.81 25.95 11.58
N SER A 318 3.49 24.92 11.06
CA SER A 318 4.97 24.93 10.90
C SER A 318 5.42 25.07 9.44
N ALA A 319 4.52 24.80 8.47
CA ALA A 319 4.78 24.98 7.05
C ALA A 319 4.58 26.43 6.54
N VAL A 320 4.04 27.34 7.36
CA VAL A 320 3.85 28.76 7.01
C VAL A 320 5.15 29.58 7.08
N ALA A 321 6.26 28.98 7.53
CA ALA A 321 7.56 29.67 7.60
C ALA A 321 8.45 29.50 6.34
N CYS A 322 8.06 28.70 5.34
CA CYS A 322 8.87 28.51 4.13
C CYS A 322 8.09 28.89 2.86
N ASN A 323 8.40 30.06 2.32
CA ASN A 323 7.70 30.72 1.22
C ASN A 323 8.13 30.20 -0.18
N VAL A 324 8.06 28.89 -0.46
CA VAL A 324 8.24 28.40 -1.85
C VAL A 324 7.42 27.12 -2.10
N CYS A 325 6.48 27.21 -3.05
CA CYS A 325 5.69 26.14 -3.71
C CYS A 325 4.34 25.75 -3.07
N GLN A 326 3.26 26.34 -3.62
CA GLN A 326 1.89 25.83 -3.55
C GLN A 326 1.65 24.85 -4.71
N THR A 327 1.53 23.53 -4.44
CA THR A 327 0.85 22.45 -5.21
C THR A 327 1.33 21.09 -4.65
N ASN A 328 0.59 19.99 -4.48
CA ASN A 328 -0.82 19.64 -4.61
C ASN A 328 -1.09 18.55 -3.54
N SER A 329 -1.72 18.90 -2.41
CA SER A 329 -1.73 18.12 -1.16
C SER A 329 -2.52 16.79 -1.22
N ARG A 330 -3.44 16.64 -2.16
CA ARG A 330 -4.43 15.54 -2.20
C ARG A 330 -3.88 14.15 -2.57
N GLU A 331 -2.74 14.09 -3.28
CA GLU A 331 -2.21 12.81 -3.79
C GLU A 331 -1.31 12.11 -2.75
N TYR A 332 -0.52 12.90 -2.01
CA TYR A 332 0.23 12.47 -0.83
C TYR A 332 -0.70 11.94 0.29
N GLU A 333 -1.89 12.55 0.41
CA GLU A 333 -2.93 12.13 1.36
C GLU A 333 -3.46 10.73 1.01
N LYS A 334 -3.77 10.46 -0.27
CA LYS A 334 -4.27 9.15 -0.75
C LYS A 334 -3.29 8.00 -0.49
N GLN A 335 -1.98 8.23 -0.70
CA GLN A 335 -0.95 7.21 -0.52
C GLN A 335 -0.70 6.89 0.97
N ARG A 336 -0.78 7.89 1.86
CA ARG A 336 -0.70 7.69 3.33
C ARG A 336 -1.96 7.00 3.89
N ILE A 337 -3.14 7.33 3.36
CA ILE A 337 -4.41 6.69 3.74
C ILE A 337 -4.38 5.19 3.40
N HIS A 338 -3.86 4.81 2.24
CA HIS A 338 -3.78 3.41 1.81
C HIS A 338 -2.84 2.56 2.70
N SER A 339 -1.67 3.09 3.05
CA SER A 339 -0.72 2.39 3.93
C SER A 339 -1.23 2.25 5.38
N CYS A 340 -1.88 3.29 5.93
CA CYS A 340 -2.52 3.19 7.25
C CYS A 340 -3.70 2.20 7.26
N PHE A 341 -4.49 2.14 6.19
CA PHE A 341 -5.62 1.20 6.07
C PHE A 341 -5.16 -0.26 6.08
N THR A 342 -4.05 -0.56 5.37
CA THR A 342 -3.47 -1.91 5.26
C THR A 342 -2.90 -2.42 6.59
N ILE A 343 -2.31 -1.53 7.41
CA ILE A 343 -1.75 -1.87 8.73
C ILE A 343 -2.85 -2.32 9.70
N LEU A 344 -4.01 -1.66 9.69
CA LEU A 344 -5.05 -1.86 10.70
C LEU A 344 -5.97 -3.04 10.40
N THR A 345 -6.21 -3.34 9.13
CA THR A 345 -6.90 -4.58 8.72
C THR A 345 -6.09 -5.82 9.07
N ARG A 346 -4.76 -5.71 9.05
CA ARG A 346 -3.84 -6.78 9.46
C ARG A 346 -3.86 -7.00 10.96
N SER A 347 -3.91 -5.94 11.78
CA SER A 347 -4.06 -6.07 13.23
C SER A 347 -5.33 -6.81 13.63
N CYS A 348 -6.47 -6.50 12.98
CA CYS A 348 -7.74 -7.20 13.23
C CYS A 348 -7.68 -8.70 12.84
N GLN A 349 -7.06 -9.02 11.71
CA GLN A 349 -6.89 -10.41 11.26
C GLN A 349 -5.91 -11.18 12.16
N LEU A 350 -4.79 -10.56 12.54
CA LEU A 350 -3.79 -11.14 13.44
C LEU A 350 -4.40 -11.49 14.78
N LEU A 351 -5.20 -10.56 15.33
CA LEU A 351 -5.86 -10.76 16.62
C LEU A 351 -6.90 -11.89 16.53
N GLY A 352 -7.63 -12.00 15.42
CA GLY A 352 -8.55 -13.12 15.18
C GLY A 352 -7.83 -14.47 15.17
N LEU A 353 -6.74 -14.59 14.42
CA LEU A 353 -5.93 -15.83 14.35
C LEU A 353 -5.21 -16.14 15.67
N LEU A 354 -4.81 -15.11 16.42
CA LEU A 354 -4.23 -15.27 17.76
C LEU A 354 -5.24 -15.90 18.72
N LEU A 355 -6.49 -15.41 18.73
CA LEU A 355 -7.54 -15.97 19.58
C LEU A 355 -7.86 -17.41 19.19
N GLU A 356 -7.92 -17.70 17.88
CA GLU A 356 -8.11 -19.06 17.38
C GLU A 356 -6.98 -20.01 17.85
N GLU A 357 -5.72 -19.57 17.77
CA GLU A 357 -4.55 -20.33 18.25
C GLU A 357 -4.52 -20.48 19.78
N LEU A 358 -5.20 -19.58 20.50
CA LEU A 358 -5.40 -19.67 21.95
C LEU A 358 -6.64 -20.49 22.33
N GLU A 359 -7.30 -21.14 21.36
CA GLU A 359 -8.52 -21.92 21.53
C GLU A 359 -9.71 -21.08 22.05
N ILE A 360 -9.75 -19.81 21.65
CA ILE A 360 -10.83 -18.87 21.95
C ILE A 360 -11.65 -18.64 20.68
N ASP A 361 -12.89 -19.12 20.67
CA ASP A 361 -13.79 -19.00 19.52
C ASP A 361 -14.11 -17.53 19.21
N ALA A 362 -13.54 -17.03 18.11
CA ALA A 362 -13.73 -15.66 17.67
C ALA A 362 -13.93 -15.59 16.15
N ALA A 363 -14.71 -14.59 15.69
CA ALA A 363 -14.78 -14.22 14.29
C ALA A 363 -14.17 -12.83 14.08
N ALA A 364 -13.44 -12.64 12.98
CA ALA A 364 -12.85 -11.35 12.61
C ALA A 364 -13.66 -10.65 11.50
N LEU A 365 -13.92 -9.35 11.64
CA LEU A 365 -14.66 -8.51 10.71
C LEU A 365 -13.85 -7.27 10.29
N HIS A 366 -13.22 -7.34 9.11
CA HIS A 366 -12.41 -6.26 8.53
C HIS A 366 -12.44 -6.32 6.99
N SER A 367 -12.11 -5.22 6.32
CA SER A 367 -12.25 -5.02 4.88
C SER A 367 -11.41 -5.92 3.98
N TYR A 368 -10.36 -6.58 4.51
CA TYR A 368 -9.54 -7.54 3.75
C TYR A 368 -10.23 -8.89 3.54
N LYS A 369 -11.22 -9.23 4.37
CA LYS A 369 -12.07 -10.40 4.11
C LYS A 369 -13.02 -10.12 2.95
N SER A 370 -13.19 -11.14 2.10
CA SER A 370 -14.22 -11.11 1.06
C SER A 370 -15.60 -10.82 1.67
N GLN A 371 -16.51 -10.26 0.87
CA GLN A 371 -17.84 -9.89 1.37
C GLN A 371 -18.58 -11.10 1.96
N SER A 372 -18.47 -12.27 1.35
CA SER A 372 -19.08 -13.50 1.85
C SER A 372 -18.53 -13.92 3.21
N LEU A 373 -17.20 -13.84 3.39
CA LEU A 373 -16.56 -14.16 4.67
C LEU A 373 -16.94 -13.17 5.77
N ARG A 374 -17.06 -11.87 5.46
CA ARG A 374 -17.52 -10.86 6.42
C ARG A 374 -18.97 -11.10 6.87
N LEU A 375 -19.87 -11.41 5.93
CA LEU A 375 -21.25 -11.77 6.26
C LEU A 375 -21.33 -13.06 7.07
N SER A 376 -20.53 -14.07 6.72
CA SER A 376 -20.43 -15.31 7.49
C SER A 376 -19.94 -15.06 8.92
N ALA A 377 -18.91 -14.24 9.10
CA ALA A 377 -18.40 -13.85 10.43
C ALA A 377 -19.48 -13.18 11.28
N LEU A 378 -20.21 -12.21 10.70
CA LEU A 378 -21.31 -11.54 11.38
C LEU A 378 -22.44 -12.51 11.72
N HIS A 379 -22.81 -13.41 10.80
CA HIS A 379 -23.85 -14.41 11.04
C HIS A 379 -23.46 -15.38 12.17
N LYS A 380 -22.23 -15.92 12.16
CA LYS A 380 -21.71 -16.80 13.21
C LYS A 380 -21.82 -16.14 14.59
N PHE A 381 -21.48 -14.87 14.68
CA PHE A 381 -21.61 -14.10 15.91
C PHE A 381 -23.08 -13.87 16.30
N LYS A 382 -23.92 -13.41 15.36
CA LYS A 382 -25.35 -13.16 15.59
C LYS A 382 -26.10 -14.41 16.05
N SER A 383 -25.77 -15.57 15.49
CA SER A 383 -26.40 -16.84 15.85
C SER A 383 -25.85 -17.45 17.15
N GLY A 384 -24.85 -16.81 17.79
CA GLY A 384 -24.20 -17.33 18.98
C GLY A 384 -23.28 -18.53 18.73
N GLN A 385 -22.88 -18.80 17.48
CA GLN A 385 -21.91 -19.88 17.17
C GLN A 385 -20.51 -19.52 17.63
N VAL A 386 -20.17 -18.22 17.64
CA VAL A 386 -18.94 -17.70 18.24
C VAL A 386 -19.31 -16.62 19.28
N PRO A 387 -18.72 -16.66 20.49
CA PRO A 387 -19.00 -15.69 21.54
C PRO A 387 -18.29 -14.35 21.34
N ILE A 388 -17.27 -14.29 20.48
CA ILE A 388 -16.42 -13.10 20.33
C ILE A 388 -16.38 -12.62 18.87
N LEU A 389 -16.56 -11.31 18.69
CA LEU A 389 -16.35 -10.62 17.42
C LEU A 389 -15.18 -9.64 17.54
N VAL A 390 -14.11 -9.90 16.79
CA VAL A 390 -13.01 -8.93 16.61
C VAL A 390 -13.35 -8.07 15.40
N ALA A 391 -13.46 -6.77 15.57
CA ALA A 391 -13.88 -5.88 14.50
C ALA A 391 -13.12 -4.57 14.47
N THR A 392 -13.05 -4.01 13.27
CA THR A 392 -12.68 -2.61 13.05
C THR A 392 -13.88 -1.69 13.31
N ASP A 393 -13.71 -0.37 13.25
CA ASP A 393 -14.79 0.62 13.38
C ASP A 393 -15.93 0.48 12.34
N VAL A 394 -15.79 -0.41 11.35
CA VAL A 394 -16.91 -0.82 10.50
C VAL A 394 -18.08 -1.36 11.34
N ALA A 395 -17.80 -1.97 12.50
CA ALA A 395 -18.83 -2.51 13.39
C ALA A 395 -19.32 -1.53 14.47
N SER A 396 -18.70 -0.35 14.60
CA SER A 396 -19.04 0.57 15.69
C SER A 396 -20.41 1.21 15.49
N ARG A 397 -20.82 1.48 14.24
CA ARG A 397 -22.09 2.14 13.86
C ARG A 397 -22.83 1.37 12.76
N GLY A 398 -24.13 1.65 12.59
CA GLY A 398 -24.96 1.12 11.50
C GLY A 398 -25.27 -0.37 11.52
N LEU A 399 -24.32 -1.24 11.88
CA LEU A 399 -24.53 -2.67 11.92
C LEU A 399 -25.50 -3.03 13.04
N ASP A 400 -26.50 -3.84 12.71
CA ASP A 400 -27.34 -4.54 13.67
C ASP A 400 -26.45 -5.63 14.27
N ILE A 401 -26.05 -5.43 15.51
CA ILE A 401 -25.27 -6.38 16.29
C ILE A 401 -26.10 -6.62 17.55
N PRO A 402 -26.34 -7.88 17.94
CA PRO A 402 -27.06 -8.18 19.17
C PRO A 402 -26.38 -7.50 20.34
N THR A 403 -27.13 -7.17 21.37
CA THR A 403 -26.57 -6.61 22.60
C THR A 403 -25.50 -7.55 23.15
N VAL A 404 -24.29 -7.03 23.30
CA VAL A 404 -23.17 -7.79 23.87
C VAL A 404 -23.02 -7.49 25.36
N ASP A 405 -22.44 -8.41 26.12
CA ASP A 405 -22.24 -8.23 27.56
C ASP A 405 -20.93 -7.44 27.84
N LEU A 406 -19.91 -7.59 26.97
CA LEU A 406 -18.61 -6.92 27.08
C LEU A 406 -18.20 -6.20 25.78
N VAL A 407 -17.70 -4.97 25.91
CA VAL A 407 -16.99 -4.23 24.85
C VAL A 407 -15.54 -4.03 25.28
N VAL A 408 -14.59 -4.48 24.47
CA VAL A 408 -13.17 -4.18 24.67
C VAL A 408 -12.71 -3.21 23.60
N ASN A 409 -12.32 -1.99 23.99
CA ASN A 409 -11.58 -1.09 23.12
C ASN A 409 -10.11 -1.50 23.19
N TYR A 410 -9.71 -2.45 22.35
CA TYR A 410 -8.31 -2.89 22.26
C TYR A 410 -7.44 -1.70 21.86
N ASP A 411 -7.91 -0.86 20.95
CA ASP A 411 -7.34 0.47 20.71
C ASP A 411 -8.37 1.56 21.03
N ILE A 412 -7.93 2.68 21.57
CA ILE A 412 -8.80 3.80 21.91
C ILE A 412 -9.28 4.46 20.60
N PRO A 413 -10.59 4.74 20.45
CA PRO A 413 -11.09 5.49 19.30
C PRO A 413 -10.55 6.93 19.34
N ARG A 414 -10.22 7.49 18.17
CA ARG A 414 -9.69 8.85 18.06
C ARG A 414 -10.71 9.94 18.36
N TYR A 415 -11.99 9.63 18.19
CA TYR A 415 -13.08 10.57 18.38
C TYR A 415 -13.99 10.08 19.50
N PRO A 416 -14.35 10.94 20.47
CA PRO A 416 -15.27 10.58 21.55
C PRO A 416 -16.61 10.02 21.08
N GLN A 417 -17.09 10.47 19.92
CA GLN A 417 -18.33 9.97 19.34
C GLN A 417 -18.21 8.47 19.03
N ASP A 418 -17.11 8.04 18.40
CA ASP A 418 -16.88 6.62 18.10
C ASP A 418 -16.81 5.78 19.37
N TYR A 419 -16.26 6.31 20.47
CA TYR A 419 -16.32 5.66 21.77
C TYR A 419 -17.76 5.38 22.20
N VAL A 420 -18.63 6.40 22.19
CA VAL A 420 -20.05 6.25 22.56
C VAL A 420 -20.74 5.20 21.71
N HIS A 421 -20.45 5.14 20.41
CA HIS A 421 -21.02 4.13 19.52
C HIS A 421 -20.48 2.72 19.75
N ARG A 422 -19.17 2.57 20.02
CA ARG A 422 -18.54 1.29 20.36
C ARG A 422 -19.13 0.73 21.65
N VAL A 423 -19.16 1.52 22.72
CA VAL A 423 -19.69 1.07 24.01
C VAL A 423 -21.21 0.96 24.02
N GLY A 424 -21.90 1.70 23.15
CA GLY A 424 -23.33 1.56 22.88
C GLY A 424 -23.72 0.23 22.23
N ARG A 425 -22.78 -0.71 22.01
CA ARG A 425 -23.06 -2.10 21.63
C ARG A 425 -23.48 -2.97 22.82
N THR A 426 -23.11 -2.57 24.03
CA THR A 426 -23.54 -3.20 25.28
C THR A 426 -24.61 -2.36 26.00
N ALA A 427 -25.08 -2.82 27.16
CA ALA A 427 -26.05 -2.13 28.02
C ALA A 427 -27.36 -1.67 27.31
N ARG A 428 -27.80 -2.39 26.27
CA ARG A 428 -29.06 -2.08 25.56
C ARG A 428 -30.26 -2.76 26.24
N ALA A 429 -31.45 -2.21 26.01
CA ALA A 429 -32.73 -2.77 26.47
C ALA A 429 -32.79 -3.02 27.99
N GLY A 430 -32.23 -2.11 28.78
CA GLY A 430 -32.30 -2.15 30.25
C GLY A 430 -31.33 -3.12 30.93
N ARG A 431 -30.44 -3.79 30.19
CA ARG A 431 -29.40 -4.66 30.76
C ARG A 431 -28.19 -3.85 31.21
N GLY A 432 -27.44 -4.38 32.18
CA GLY A 432 -26.09 -3.90 32.49
C GLY A 432 -25.10 -4.24 31.37
N GLY A 433 -23.95 -3.58 31.36
CA GLY A 433 -22.89 -3.86 30.40
C GLY A 433 -21.53 -3.41 30.92
N LEU A 434 -20.46 -4.02 30.41
CA LEU A 434 -19.09 -3.65 30.73
C LEU A 434 -18.35 -3.18 29.48
N ALA A 435 -17.66 -2.05 29.59
CA ALA A 435 -16.71 -1.57 28.59
C ALA A 435 -15.33 -1.41 29.23
N VAL A 436 -14.30 -2.02 28.63
CA VAL A 436 -12.90 -1.91 29.07
C VAL A 436 -12.05 -1.33 27.96
N SER A 437 -11.30 -0.27 28.24
CA SER A 437 -10.43 0.41 27.27
C SER A 437 -8.96 0.28 27.63
N PHE A 438 -8.14 -0.13 26.67
CA PHE A 438 -6.70 -0.31 26.86
C PHE A 438 -5.97 1.01 26.60
N VAL A 439 -5.27 1.51 27.62
CA VAL A 439 -4.52 2.77 27.58
C VAL A 439 -3.02 2.46 27.61
N THR A 440 -2.27 2.91 26.60
CA THR A 440 -0.83 2.68 26.53
C THR A 440 -0.02 3.97 26.64
N GLN A 441 1.20 3.90 27.18
CA GLN A 441 2.11 5.04 27.28
C GLN A 441 3.05 5.08 26.06
N CYS A 442 2.58 5.57 24.91
CA CYS A 442 3.43 5.72 23.73
C CYS A 442 3.38 7.16 23.22
N LYS A 443 4.52 7.84 23.26
CA LYS A 443 4.77 9.05 22.46
C LYS A 443 5.30 8.61 21.09
N ASP A 444 4.40 8.21 20.21
CA ASP A 444 4.75 8.11 18.79
C ASP A 444 4.64 9.53 18.19
N TYR A 445 5.70 10.02 17.53
CA TYR A 445 5.82 11.39 17.00
C TYR A 445 4.74 11.82 15.98
N PHE A 446 3.81 10.92 15.62
CA PHE A 446 2.74 11.12 14.65
C PHE A 446 1.34 10.75 15.17
N LEU A 447 1.18 10.32 16.43
CA LEU A 447 -0.10 9.89 16.99
C LEU A 447 -0.38 10.59 18.33
N GLN A 448 -1.64 11.02 18.52
CA GLN A 448 -2.11 11.55 19.78
C GLN A 448 -2.04 10.47 20.87
N ASN A 449 -1.63 10.86 22.07
CA ASN A 449 -1.41 9.95 23.19
C ASN A 449 -2.75 9.36 23.66
N ASP A 450 -2.79 8.05 23.96
CA ASP A 450 -4.00 7.35 24.44
C ASP A 450 -4.61 8.01 25.69
N VAL A 451 -3.77 8.60 26.55
CA VAL A 451 -4.21 9.34 27.74
C VAL A 451 -5.02 10.59 27.36
N ASP A 452 -4.59 11.32 26.33
CA ASP A 452 -5.27 12.53 25.87
C ASP A 452 -6.62 12.15 25.26
N LEU A 453 -6.67 11.05 24.49
CA LEU A 453 -7.91 10.53 23.90
C LEU A 453 -8.94 10.12 24.97
N ILE A 454 -8.49 9.50 26.07
CA ILE A 454 -9.38 9.21 27.20
C ILE A 454 -9.91 10.50 27.82
N HIS A 455 -9.07 11.52 28.04
CA HIS A 455 -9.54 12.77 28.62
C HIS A 455 -10.54 13.50 27.71
N GLU A 456 -10.37 13.45 26.39
CA GLU A 456 -11.36 13.97 25.43
C GLU A 456 -12.68 13.19 25.51
N ILE A 457 -12.62 11.86 25.65
CA ILE A 457 -13.79 11.00 25.87
C ILE A 457 -14.50 11.38 27.17
N GLU A 458 -13.77 11.48 28.28
CA GLU A 458 -14.30 11.86 29.60
C GLU A 458 -14.95 13.25 29.58
N ALA A 459 -14.36 14.20 28.85
CA ALA A 459 -14.90 15.54 28.69
C ALA A 459 -16.25 15.53 27.96
N VAL A 460 -16.39 14.73 26.90
CA VAL A 460 -17.66 14.59 26.15
C VAL A 460 -18.71 13.84 26.96
N LEU A 461 -18.30 12.82 27.73
CA LEU A 461 -19.20 12.05 28.59
C LEU A 461 -19.63 12.81 29.85
N GLY A 462 -18.83 13.80 30.28
CA GLY A 462 -19.02 14.52 31.54
C GLY A 462 -18.74 13.66 32.78
N LYS A 463 -17.96 12.57 32.66
CA LYS A 463 -17.59 11.68 33.78
C LYS A 463 -16.24 11.02 33.55
N GLN A 464 -15.53 10.70 34.63
CA GLN A 464 -14.28 9.93 34.57
C GLN A 464 -14.53 8.43 34.47
N LEU A 465 -13.65 7.74 33.75
CA LEU A 465 -13.66 6.28 33.64
C LEU A 465 -13.03 5.65 34.88
N GLU A 466 -13.56 4.51 35.32
CA GLU A 466 -13.00 3.79 36.47
C GLU A 466 -11.77 2.97 36.06
N LYS A 467 -10.80 2.79 36.95
CA LYS A 467 -9.70 1.86 36.69
C LYS A 467 -10.21 0.41 36.77
N PHE A 468 -9.86 -0.41 35.79
CA PHE A 468 -10.08 -1.86 35.82
C PHE A 468 -9.03 -2.50 36.72
N ASP A 469 -9.47 -3.27 37.71
CA ASP A 469 -8.57 -3.93 38.65
C ASP A 469 -8.02 -5.23 38.05
N CYS A 470 -6.70 -5.39 38.08
CA CYS A 470 -6.01 -6.51 37.45
C CYS A 470 -4.67 -6.74 38.14
N LYS A 471 -4.42 -7.96 38.61
CA LYS A 471 -3.15 -8.34 39.23
C LYS A 471 -2.14 -8.68 38.15
N GLU A 472 -1.16 -7.81 37.96
CA GLU A 472 -0.16 -7.93 36.89
C GLU A 472 0.58 -9.29 36.90
N ASN A 473 0.89 -9.84 38.07
CA ASN A 473 1.53 -11.15 38.17
C ASN A 473 0.69 -12.28 37.55
N GLU A 474 -0.63 -12.28 37.76
CA GLU A 474 -1.53 -13.30 37.18
C GLU A 474 -1.69 -13.13 35.66
N VAL A 475 -1.55 -11.90 35.14
CA VAL A 475 -1.58 -11.63 33.70
C VAL A 475 -0.35 -12.22 33.02
N LEU A 476 0.81 -12.08 33.65
CA LEU A 476 2.10 -12.46 33.05
C LEU A 476 2.33 -13.97 33.03
N ASP A 477 1.57 -14.77 33.79
CA ASP A 477 1.69 -16.24 33.82
C ASP A 477 1.53 -16.87 32.43
N ASP A 478 0.66 -16.30 31.58
CA ASP A 478 0.38 -16.80 30.22
C ASP A 478 1.22 -16.14 29.13
N ILE A 479 2.20 -15.26 29.45
CA ILE A 479 2.97 -14.49 28.46
C ILE A 479 3.64 -15.38 27.40
N SER A 480 4.22 -16.50 27.82
CA SER A 480 4.91 -17.44 26.92
C SER A 480 3.94 -18.15 25.98
N LYS A 481 2.76 -18.51 26.48
CA LYS A 481 1.68 -19.12 25.70
C LYS A 481 1.18 -18.16 24.63
N VAL A 482 0.88 -16.92 25.03
CA VAL A 482 0.37 -15.87 24.14
C VAL A 482 1.39 -15.51 23.05
N TYR A 483 2.67 -15.37 23.39
CA TYR A 483 3.70 -15.06 22.40
C TYR A 483 3.96 -16.22 21.42
N LYS A 484 3.89 -17.46 21.88
CA LYS A 484 3.96 -18.63 20.99
C LYS A 484 2.78 -18.63 20.01
N ALA A 485 1.57 -18.44 20.52
CA ALA A 485 0.36 -18.38 19.71
C ALA A 485 0.41 -17.22 18.71
N LYS A 486 0.88 -16.04 19.13
CA LYS A 486 1.07 -14.87 18.26
C LYS A 486 2.04 -15.15 17.11
N ARG A 487 3.09 -15.93 17.38
CA ARG A 487 4.05 -16.35 16.35
C ARG A 487 3.40 -17.26 15.31
N VAL A 488 2.59 -18.23 15.75
CA VAL A 488 1.84 -19.14 14.86
C VAL A 488 0.78 -18.38 14.08
N ALA A 489 0.02 -17.51 14.72
CA ALA A 489 -0.96 -16.64 14.06
C ALA A 489 -0.30 -15.74 12.99
N SER A 490 0.88 -15.20 13.28
CA SER A 490 1.66 -14.41 12.31
C SER A 490 2.12 -15.26 11.12
N MET A 491 2.52 -16.52 11.34
CA MET A 491 2.87 -17.45 10.25
C MET A 491 1.64 -17.82 9.41
N LYS A 492 0.49 -18.09 10.04
CA LYS A 492 -0.78 -18.35 9.34
C LYS A 492 -1.20 -17.15 8.47
N MET A 493 -1.02 -15.91 8.96
CA MET A 493 -1.23 -14.71 8.12
C MET A 493 -0.30 -14.67 6.91
N MET A 494 0.96 -15.07 7.06
CA MET A 494 1.91 -15.12 5.95
C MET A 494 1.51 -16.17 4.89
N ASP A 495 1.03 -17.34 5.33
CA ASP A 495 0.56 -18.42 4.45
C ASP A 495 -0.70 -18.03 3.65
N ASP A 496 -1.59 -17.22 4.23
CA ASP A 496 -2.77 -16.64 3.54
C ASP A 496 -2.42 -15.47 2.60
N GLY A 497 -1.13 -15.13 2.42
CA GLY A 497 -0.66 -14.06 1.55
C GLY A 497 -0.66 -12.66 2.19
N ASP A 498 -0.72 -12.58 3.53
CA ASP A 498 -0.83 -11.33 4.29
C ASP A 498 0.47 -11.08 5.11
N SER A 499 1.52 -10.54 4.46
CA SER A 499 2.85 -10.35 5.07
C SER A 499 2.87 -9.29 6.21
N PRO A 500 3.63 -9.45 7.31
CA PRO A 500 3.56 -8.53 8.47
C PRO A 500 4.44 -7.26 8.40
N ASN A 501 5.05 -6.94 7.25
CA ASN A 501 6.18 -5.99 7.17
C ASN A 501 5.85 -4.49 7.28
N SER A 502 4.66 -4.11 7.73
CA SER A 502 4.26 -2.70 7.82
C SER A 502 4.33 -2.08 9.23
N LEU A 503 4.71 -2.83 10.28
CA LEU A 503 4.82 -2.32 11.67
C LEU A 503 6.25 -1.98 12.15
N VAL A 504 7.31 -2.50 11.51
CA VAL A 504 8.69 -2.32 12.00
C VAL A 504 9.33 -1.00 11.51
N PHE A 505 8.86 -0.46 10.38
CA PHE A 505 9.45 0.73 9.74
C PHE A 505 9.23 2.05 10.50
N ILE A 506 8.15 2.19 11.29
CA ILE A 506 7.82 3.47 11.94
C ILE A 506 8.56 3.63 13.28
N THR A 507 8.78 2.55 14.03
CA THR A 507 9.43 2.62 15.34
C THR A 507 10.95 2.80 15.24
N MET A 508 11.59 2.24 14.20
CA MET A 508 13.05 2.37 14.01
C MET A 508 13.48 3.72 13.43
N ALA A 509 12.60 4.42 12.71
CA ALA A 509 12.93 5.73 12.12
C ALA A 509 13.01 6.88 13.15
N PHE A 510 12.42 6.74 14.35
CA PHE A 510 12.40 7.81 15.36
C PHE A 510 13.44 7.68 16.48
N SER A 511 13.94 6.48 16.75
CA SER A 511 14.97 6.26 17.78
C SER A 511 16.34 6.86 17.40
N SER A 512 16.58 7.11 16.11
CA SER A 512 17.87 7.63 15.61
C SER A 512 17.94 9.16 15.56
N LEU A 513 16.83 9.86 15.84
CA LEU A 513 16.72 11.33 15.73
C LEU A 513 16.70 12.08 17.07
N LEU A 514 16.87 11.39 18.21
CA LEU A 514 16.95 12.02 19.52
C LEU A 514 18.19 11.53 20.30
N LYS A 515 19.28 12.29 20.22
CA LYS A 515 20.27 12.35 21.30
C LYS A 515 20.34 13.79 21.82
N PRO A 516 20.08 14.06 23.11
CA PRO A 516 20.40 15.35 23.70
C PRO A 516 21.90 15.45 23.93
N ALA A 517 22.44 16.64 23.69
CA ALA A 517 23.78 17.02 24.11
C ALA A 517 23.85 17.09 25.64
N ALA A 518 24.81 16.37 26.26
CA ALA A 518 25.25 16.64 27.61
C ALA A 518 26.74 16.25 27.78
N SER A 519 27.42 17.10 28.53
CA SER A 519 28.86 17.28 28.74
C SER A 519 29.57 16.26 29.62
N PHE A 520 30.86 16.05 29.30
CA PHE A 520 32.02 15.68 30.15
C PHE A 520 31.80 15.29 31.64
N VAL A 521 32.25 14.08 32.02
CA VAL A 521 33.07 13.79 33.23
C VAL A 521 33.89 12.50 32.99
N ARG A 522 35.21 12.50 33.27
CA ARG A 522 36.08 11.30 33.46
C ARG A 522 36.09 10.93 34.95
N PRO A 523 36.16 9.63 35.32
CA PRO A 523 37.41 9.03 35.88
C PRO A 523 37.60 7.55 35.43
N SER A 524 38.78 7.06 35.02
CA SER A 524 40.00 6.65 35.75
C SER A 524 39.96 5.28 36.47
N HIS A 525 40.83 4.38 35.97
CA HIS A 525 41.64 3.33 36.65
C HIS A 525 41.07 2.00 37.18
N ARG A 526 41.71 0.91 36.67
CA ARG A 526 42.25 -0.32 37.33
C ARG A 526 41.24 -1.25 38.04
N SER A 527 41.22 -2.57 37.83
CA SER A 527 42.32 -3.57 37.92
C SER A 527 41.85 -4.89 37.27
N GLN A 528 42.63 -5.57 36.41
CA GLN A 528 43.47 -6.79 36.68
C GLN A 528 42.74 -7.90 37.47
N VAL A 529 42.69 -9.18 37.05
CA VAL A 529 43.78 -10.19 37.04
C VAL A 529 43.24 -11.44 36.29
N SER A 530 43.85 -11.85 35.16
CA SER A 530 44.78 -13.00 34.92
C SER A 530 44.07 -14.34 34.58
N CYS A 531 44.29 -14.95 33.41
CA CYS A 531 45.45 -15.69 32.85
C CYS A 531 45.48 -17.17 33.24
N ALA A 532 45.41 -18.06 32.24
CA ALA A 532 46.45 -19.05 31.94
C ALA A 532 46.01 -19.93 30.75
N GLY A 533 46.82 -19.97 29.70
CA GLY A 533 46.73 -20.99 28.66
C GLY A 533 47.54 -22.22 29.03
N LEU A 534 47.31 -23.32 28.31
CA LEU A 534 48.26 -24.44 28.20
C LEU A 534 48.17 -25.04 26.79
N HIS A 535 49.32 -25.04 26.12
CA HIS A 535 49.66 -25.83 24.94
C HIS A 535 49.82 -27.32 25.31
N HIS A 536 49.37 -28.26 24.47
CA HIS A 536 50.26 -29.14 23.71
C HIS A 536 49.51 -30.11 22.77
N SER A 537 50.14 -30.31 21.62
CA SER A 537 49.93 -31.30 20.56
C SER A 537 50.05 -32.77 21.01
N SER A 538 49.37 -33.71 20.34
CA SER A 538 49.98 -34.68 19.40
C SER A 538 49.09 -35.90 19.05
N ASN A 539 49.39 -36.41 17.85
CA ASN A 539 48.81 -37.51 17.07
C ASN A 539 48.67 -38.90 17.73
N SER A 540 47.71 -39.66 17.20
CA SER A 540 47.73 -41.09 16.79
C SER A 540 48.38 -42.16 17.69
N VAL A 541 47.69 -43.30 17.88
CA VAL A 541 48.10 -44.65 17.42
C VAL A 541 47.19 -45.77 17.97
N LYS A 542 46.70 -46.60 17.03
CA LYS A 542 46.41 -48.06 17.01
C LYS A 542 45.85 -48.79 18.24
N LEU A 543 44.82 -49.62 17.97
CA LEU A 543 44.92 -51.07 18.21
C LEU A 543 43.99 -51.87 17.27
N GLN A 544 44.58 -52.87 16.60
CA GLN A 544 43.94 -53.91 15.77
C GLN A 544 43.91 -55.24 16.55
N SER A 545 42.83 -56.02 16.40
CA SER A 545 42.77 -57.50 16.23
C SER A 545 41.29 -57.97 16.41
N SER A 546 40.58 -58.38 15.34
CA SER A 546 40.37 -59.77 14.82
C SER A 546 39.31 -60.57 15.64
N ILE A 547 38.24 -61.17 15.08
CA ILE A 547 38.17 -62.44 14.31
C ILE A 547 36.71 -62.71 13.84
N PHE A 548 36.55 -63.31 12.65
CA PHE A 548 35.53 -64.21 12.04
C PHE A 548 34.20 -64.55 12.79
N GLY A 549 33.06 -64.87 12.17
CA GLY A 549 32.68 -65.20 10.78
C GLY A 549 31.35 -66.01 10.74
N ASP A 550 30.72 -66.11 9.56
CA ASP A 550 29.66 -67.05 9.11
C ASP A 550 28.22 -66.96 9.68
N ALA A 551 27.11 -67.32 9.00
CA ALA A 551 26.69 -67.51 7.60
C ALA A 551 25.20 -67.99 7.61
N VAL A 552 24.40 -67.63 6.57
CA VAL A 552 23.35 -68.48 5.91
C VAL A 552 22.06 -68.85 6.71
N THR A 553 20.80 -69.00 6.24
CA THR A 553 20.04 -68.78 4.98
C THR A 553 18.56 -69.18 5.25
N ILE A 554 17.61 -68.37 4.75
CA ILE A 554 16.25 -68.62 4.18
C ILE A 554 15.26 -69.60 4.84
N LEU A 555 13.99 -69.15 4.97
CA LEU A 555 12.69 -69.77 4.56
C LEU A 555 11.55 -68.79 4.96
N GLN A 556 10.40 -68.59 4.28
CA GLN A 556 9.93 -68.73 2.89
C GLN A 556 8.50 -68.11 2.83
N SER A 557 8.15 -67.42 1.72
CA SER A 557 6.79 -67.22 1.12
C SER A 557 5.71 -66.47 1.95
N SER A 558 4.73 -65.71 1.43
CA SER A 558 4.18 -65.50 0.08
C SER A 558 3.42 -64.16 -0.01
N SER A 559 3.48 -63.55 -1.21
CA SER A 559 2.59 -62.58 -1.89
C SER A 559 1.53 -61.77 -1.13
N LEU A 560 1.55 -60.43 -1.31
CA LEU A 560 0.42 -59.63 -1.82
C LEU A 560 0.81 -58.16 -2.14
N GLN A 561 0.61 -57.81 -3.42
CA GLN A 561 0.20 -56.54 -4.04
C GLN A 561 0.90 -55.17 -3.82
N LYS A 562 1.23 -54.60 -4.99
CA LYS A 562 1.75 -53.27 -5.36
C LYS A 562 0.95 -52.07 -4.82
N SER A 563 1.67 -50.99 -4.48
CA SER A 563 1.50 -49.66 -5.10
C SER A 563 2.73 -48.78 -4.82
N GLY A 564 3.12 -47.97 -5.81
CA GLY A 564 4.49 -47.52 -6.00
C GLY A 564 4.91 -46.28 -5.21
N ALA A 565 6.11 -46.35 -4.62
CA ALA A 565 6.90 -45.19 -4.25
C ALA A 565 7.86 -44.87 -5.41
N CYS A 566 7.64 -43.74 -6.09
CA CYS A 566 8.62 -43.19 -7.01
C CYS A 566 9.78 -42.64 -6.17
N SER A 567 10.92 -43.32 -6.19
CA SER A 567 12.14 -42.85 -5.54
C SER A 567 12.61 -41.56 -6.20
N ILE A 568 12.70 -40.49 -5.42
CA ILE A 568 13.36 -39.26 -5.81
C ILE A 568 14.86 -39.55 -5.76
N GLN A 569 15.51 -39.74 -6.91
CA GLN A 569 16.95 -39.63 -6.99
C GLN A 569 17.33 -38.14 -6.99
N PRO A 570 18.31 -37.71 -6.17
CA PRO A 570 18.83 -36.35 -6.23
C PRO A 570 19.53 -36.15 -7.58
N ILE A 571 19.09 -35.13 -8.32
CA ILE A 571 19.73 -34.70 -9.56
C ILE A 571 21.14 -34.24 -9.21
N ARG A 572 22.16 -34.94 -9.75
CA ARG A 572 23.55 -34.49 -9.75
C ARG A 572 23.61 -33.18 -10.53
N ALA A 573 23.87 -32.07 -9.83
CA ALA A 573 24.35 -30.85 -10.44
C ALA A 573 25.62 -31.17 -11.25
N THR A 574 25.50 -31.17 -12.57
CA THR A 574 26.63 -31.41 -13.47
C THR A 574 27.60 -30.25 -13.40
N ALA A 575 28.86 -30.57 -13.16
CA ALA A 575 29.96 -29.64 -13.02
C ALA A 575 30.13 -28.72 -14.25
N THR A 576 29.97 -27.42 -14.06
CA THR A 576 30.76 -26.41 -14.77
C THR A 576 31.97 -26.06 -13.89
N GLU A 577 33.15 -26.07 -14.50
CA GLU A 577 34.45 -25.87 -13.85
C GLU A 577 34.49 -24.63 -12.93
N LEU A 578 35.32 -24.73 -11.88
CA LEU A 578 35.67 -23.62 -11.00
C LEU A 578 36.15 -22.42 -11.85
N PRO A 579 35.59 -21.23 -11.67
CA PRO A 579 35.94 -20.09 -12.49
C PRO A 579 37.26 -19.45 -12.00
N PRO A 580 38.14 -19.03 -12.93
CA PRO A 580 39.32 -18.26 -12.60
C PRO A 580 38.89 -16.87 -12.10
N THR A 581 39.59 -16.37 -11.08
CA THR A 581 39.60 -14.95 -10.73
C THR A 581 39.86 -14.14 -12.00
N VAL A 582 39.05 -13.09 -12.27
CA VAL A 582 39.34 -12.12 -13.34
C VAL A 582 40.77 -11.65 -13.11
N PRO A 583 41.73 -11.99 -14.01
CA PRO A 583 43.10 -11.55 -13.83
C PRO A 583 43.09 -10.03 -13.91
N ARG A 584 43.52 -9.35 -12.85
CA ARG A 584 43.80 -7.92 -12.92
C ARG A 584 45.12 -7.74 -13.65
N SER A 585 45.24 -6.69 -14.46
CA SER A 585 46.50 -6.41 -15.16
C SER A 585 47.64 -6.29 -14.15
N GLN A 586 48.75 -7.00 -14.39
CA GLN A 586 50.00 -6.87 -13.62
C GLN A 586 50.88 -5.71 -14.13
N THR A 587 50.44 -4.93 -15.12
CA THR A 587 51.17 -3.75 -15.57
C THR A 587 51.06 -2.66 -14.51
N GLY A 588 52.18 -2.20 -13.95
CA GLY A 588 52.20 -1.22 -12.84
C GLY A 588 51.66 0.20 -13.14
N GLY A 589 50.92 0.41 -14.24
CA GLY A 589 50.30 1.69 -14.61
C GLY A 589 48.77 1.62 -14.57
N LYS A 590 48.11 2.70 -14.12
CA LYS A 590 46.65 2.81 -14.06
C LYS A 590 46.05 3.04 -15.44
N THR A 591 44.90 2.45 -15.72
CA THR A 591 44.15 2.69 -16.97
C THR A 591 43.60 4.12 -16.95
N ARG A 592 44.10 4.97 -17.86
CA ARG A 592 43.73 6.39 -17.93
C ARG A 592 42.46 6.61 -18.74
N VAL A 593 41.44 7.19 -18.09
CA VAL A 593 40.08 7.31 -18.60
C VAL A 593 39.68 8.79 -18.75
N GLY A 594 39.07 9.11 -19.88
CA GLY A 594 38.32 10.34 -20.13
C GLY A 594 36.81 10.08 -20.08
N ILE A 595 36.02 11.06 -19.65
CA ILE A 595 34.55 10.96 -19.60
C ILE A 595 33.94 12.05 -20.47
N ASN A 596 33.16 11.66 -21.48
CA ASN A 596 32.33 12.58 -22.27
C ASN A 596 30.88 12.54 -21.77
N GLY A 597 30.35 13.71 -21.39
CA GLY A 597 29.03 13.87 -20.78
C GLY A 597 29.06 13.65 -19.26
N PHE A 598 28.88 14.72 -18.48
CA PHE A 598 28.96 14.69 -17.02
C PHE A 598 27.57 14.58 -16.36
N GLY A 599 26.73 13.73 -16.96
CA GLY A 599 25.37 13.40 -16.51
C GLY A 599 25.34 12.37 -15.37
N ARG A 600 24.22 11.65 -15.20
CA ARG A 600 24.07 10.63 -14.16
C ARG A 600 25.18 9.57 -14.23
N ILE A 601 25.38 8.95 -15.41
CA ILE A 601 26.39 7.90 -15.60
C ILE A 601 27.81 8.46 -15.48
N GLY A 602 28.14 9.53 -16.20
CA GLY A 602 29.50 10.10 -16.17
C GLY A 602 29.97 10.50 -14.76
N ARG A 603 29.11 11.12 -13.94
CA ARG A 603 29.45 11.46 -12.55
C ARG A 603 29.67 10.23 -11.67
N LEU A 604 28.85 9.19 -11.84
CA LEU A 604 28.98 7.98 -11.03
C LEU A 604 30.17 7.13 -11.45
N VAL A 605 30.49 7.08 -12.75
CA VAL A 605 31.75 6.50 -13.24
C VAL A 605 32.94 7.19 -12.59
N LEU A 606 32.98 8.53 -12.56
CA LEU A 606 34.03 9.26 -11.85
C LEU A 606 34.04 8.93 -10.35
N ARG A 607 32.87 8.99 -9.69
CA ARG A 607 32.74 8.72 -8.26
C ARG A 607 33.27 7.34 -7.89
N ILE A 608 32.91 6.29 -8.65
CA ILE A 608 33.37 4.92 -8.44
C ILE A 608 34.88 4.80 -8.71
N ALA A 609 35.38 5.43 -9.78
CA ALA A 609 36.81 5.41 -10.10
C ALA A 609 37.68 6.01 -8.99
N THR A 610 37.15 6.93 -8.16
CA THR A 610 37.90 7.46 -7.00
C THR A 610 38.18 6.44 -5.90
N PHE A 611 37.43 5.33 -5.86
CA PHE A 611 37.63 4.23 -4.90
C PHE A 611 38.40 3.05 -5.51
N ARG A 612 38.91 3.22 -6.74
CA ARG A 612 39.61 2.18 -7.48
C ARG A 612 41.07 2.56 -7.68
N ASP A 613 41.95 1.56 -7.57
CA ASP A 613 43.39 1.74 -7.74
C ASP A 613 43.88 1.41 -9.15
N ASP A 614 43.08 0.68 -9.93
CA ASP A 614 43.39 0.26 -11.30
C ASP A 614 43.03 1.30 -12.36
N ILE A 615 42.12 2.24 -12.06
CA ILE A 615 41.63 3.25 -12.99
C ILE A 615 41.95 4.66 -12.50
N GLU A 616 42.33 5.53 -13.44
CA GLU A 616 42.55 6.94 -13.19
C GLU A 616 41.76 7.78 -14.20
N VAL A 617 40.77 8.54 -13.72
CA VAL A 617 40.09 9.52 -14.56
C VAL A 617 40.96 10.77 -14.65
N VAL A 618 41.38 11.12 -15.87
CA VAL A 618 42.30 12.25 -16.11
C VAL A 618 41.60 13.45 -16.73
N ALA A 619 40.45 13.24 -17.37
CA ALA A 619 39.72 14.31 -18.03
C ALA A 619 38.20 14.09 -18.08
N VAL A 620 37.45 15.18 -18.05
CA VAL A 620 35.99 15.23 -18.19
C VAL A 620 35.63 16.31 -19.20
N ASN A 621 34.73 16.00 -20.13
CA ASN A 621 34.15 16.95 -21.08
C ASN A 621 32.64 17.07 -20.90
N ASP A 622 32.14 18.30 -20.70
CA ASP A 622 30.72 18.62 -20.84
C ASP A 622 30.54 20.08 -21.28
N PRO A 623 29.92 20.37 -22.44
CA PRO A 623 29.76 21.73 -22.94
C PRO A 623 28.71 22.57 -22.20
N PHE A 624 27.95 21.98 -21.27
CA PHE A 624 26.87 22.67 -20.55
C PHE A 624 27.19 22.91 -19.07
N ILE A 625 28.34 22.46 -18.58
CA ILE A 625 28.69 22.45 -17.16
C ILE A 625 30.13 22.94 -17.00
N ASP A 626 30.34 24.03 -16.27
CA ASP A 626 31.70 24.52 -15.94
C ASP A 626 32.31 23.75 -14.76
N ALA A 627 33.61 23.95 -14.48
CA ALA A 627 34.32 23.24 -13.41
C ALA A 627 33.66 23.45 -12.03
N LYS A 628 33.19 24.67 -11.71
CA LYS A 628 32.53 24.95 -10.43
C LYS A 628 31.22 24.19 -10.30
N TYR A 629 30.44 24.14 -11.37
CA TYR A 629 29.18 23.41 -11.39
C TYR A 629 29.40 21.89 -11.39
N MET A 630 30.43 21.38 -12.08
CA MET A 630 30.85 19.98 -12.00
C MET A 630 31.18 19.57 -10.55
N ALA A 631 31.97 20.38 -9.85
CA ALA A 631 32.32 20.15 -8.45
C ALA A 631 31.07 20.11 -7.55
N TYR A 632 30.12 21.03 -7.76
CA TYR A 632 28.84 21.04 -7.04
C TYR A 632 28.01 19.77 -7.30
N MET A 633 27.82 19.41 -8.57
CA MET A 633 27.01 18.25 -8.98
C MET A 633 27.62 16.91 -8.58
N LEU A 634 28.95 16.85 -8.45
CA LEU A 634 29.63 15.67 -7.92
C LEU A 634 29.52 15.59 -6.40
N LYS A 635 29.63 16.74 -5.70
CA LYS A 635 29.56 16.81 -4.24
C LYS A 635 28.19 16.42 -3.71
N TYR A 636 27.12 16.89 -4.35
CA TYR A 636 25.75 16.68 -3.88
C TYR A 636 24.95 15.83 -4.88
N ASP A 637 24.66 14.57 -4.53
CA ASP A 637 23.80 13.68 -5.32
C ASP A 637 22.54 13.31 -4.52
N SER A 638 21.36 13.56 -5.10
CA SER A 638 20.07 13.27 -4.45
C SER A 638 19.79 11.78 -4.26
N THR A 639 20.46 10.91 -5.02
CA THR A 639 20.27 9.46 -4.99
C THR A 639 21.36 8.79 -4.17
N HIS A 640 22.62 9.09 -4.47
CA HIS A 640 23.80 8.43 -3.88
C HIS A 640 24.41 9.21 -2.72
N GLY A 641 23.72 10.24 -2.23
CA GLY A 641 24.13 11.09 -1.12
C GLY A 641 25.37 11.95 -1.42
N VAL A 642 25.85 12.61 -0.37
CA VAL A 642 27.00 13.52 -0.44
C VAL A 642 28.29 12.73 -0.72
N TYR A 643 29.12 13.22 -1.63
CA TYR A 643 30.45 12.65 -1.87
C TYR A 643 31.36 12.86 -0.65
N SER A 644 32.01 11.79 -0.19
CA SER A 644 32.81 11.79 1.04
C SER A 644 34.26 12.23 0.86
N GLY A 645 34.77 12.28 -0.38
CA GLY A 645 36.14 12.71 -0.68
C GLY A 645 36.29 14.24 -0.76
N SER A 646 37.52 14.71 -0.90
CA SER A 646 37.80 16.13 -1.12
C SER A 646 37.57 16.52 -2.57
N ILE A 647 36.98 17.70 -2.79
CA ILE A 647 36.79 18.31 -4.11
C ILE A 647 37.17 19.79 -4.01
N SER A 648 38.13 20.22 -4.83
CA SER A 648 38.58 21.61 -4.98
C SER A 648 38.58 21.98 -6.46
N VAL A 649 38.21 23.23 -6.76
CA VAL A 649 38.35 23.80 -8.11
C VAL A 649 39.64 24.60 -8.10
N LEU A 650 40.63 24.19 -8.90
CA LEU A 650 41.92 24.88 -8.96
C LEU A 650 41.86 26.06 -9.92
N ASP A 651 41.24 25.85 -11.07
CA ASP A 651 41.02 26.85 -12.12
C ASP A 651 39.82 26.43 -13.00
N ASP A 652 39.47 27.24 -14.00
CA ASP A 652 38.31 27.00 -14.87
C ASP A 652 38.43 25.71 -15.72
N SER A 653 39.62 25.12 -15.80
CA SER A 653 39.94 23.93 -16.59
C SER A 653 40.46 22.74 -15.76
N THR A 654 40.49 22.85 -14.42
CA THR A 654 41.08 21.82 -13.56
C THR A 654 40.31 21.65 -12.26
N LEU A 655 39.87 20.42 -12.01
CA LEU A 655 39.36 19.95 -10.72
C LEU A 655 40.44 19.18 -9.99
N GLU A 656 40.46 19.27 -8.66
CA GLU A 656 41.25 18.38 -7.81
C GLU A 656 40.30 17.55 -6.95
N ILE A 657 40.43 16.22 -7.03
CA ILE A 657 39.60 15.25 -6.31
C ILE A 657 40.51 14.28 -5.58
N ASN A 658 40.40 14.23 -4.25
CA ASN A 658 41.31 13.45 -3.38
C ASN A 658 42.80 13.68 -3.69
N GLY A 659 43.17 14.93 -4.01
CA GLY A 659 44.54 15.32 -4.35
C GLY A 659 44.99 14.99 -5.78
N LYS A 660 44.11 14.42 -6.62
CA LYS A 660 44.39 14.15 -8.05
C LYS A 660 43.76 15.20 -8.94
N GLN A 661 44.51 15.71 -9.91
CA GLN A 661 44.01 16.70 -10.86
C GLN A 661 43.31 16.03 -12.04
N ILE A 662 42.15 16.58 -12.40
CA ILE A 662 41.30 16.15 -13.52
C ILE A 662 41.05 17.36 -14.40
N LYS A 663 41.38 17.24 -15.68
CA LYS A 663 41.18 18.31 -16.65
C LYS A 663 39.73 18.40 -17.11
N VAL A 664 39.24 19.62 -17.24
CA VAL A 664 37.87 19.93 -17.64
C VAL A 664 37.88 20.58 -19.03
N SER A 665 36.99 20.09 -19.88
CA SER A 665 36.77 20.55 -21.25
C SER A 665 35.28 20.82 -21.48
N SER A 666 34.95 21.73 -22.38
CA SER A 666 33.57 22.15 -22.70
C SER A 666 33.27 22.12 -24.21
N LYS A 667 33.86 21.17 -24.94
CA LYS A 667 33.69 21.03 -26.38
C LYS A 667 32.39 20.30 -26.70
N ARG A 668 31.67 20.79 -27.71
CA ARG A 668 30.45 20.16 -28.24
C ARG A 668 30.73 19.05 -29.23
N ASP A 669 31.73 19.24 -30.10
CA ASP A 669 32.15 18.22 -31.04
C ASP A 669 33.15 17.27 -30.35
N PRO A 670 32.86 15.96 -30.28
CA PRO A 670 33.78 14.93 -29.80
C PRO A 670 35.18 14.95 -30.43
N ALA A 671 35.30 15.42 -31.67
CA ALA A 671 36.57 15.49 -32.40
C ALA A 671 37.50 16.61 -31.91
N ASP A 672 36.94 17.65 -31.30
CA ASP A 672 37.69 18.81 -30.81
C ASP A 672 38.26 18.61 -29.39
N ILE A 673 37.94 17.49 -28.74
CA ILE A 673 38.40 17.18 -27.38
C ILE A 673 39.81 16.57 -27.47
N PRO A 674 40.86 17.22 -26.95
CA PRO A 674 42.23 16.76 -27.12
C PRO A 674 42.60 15.66 -26.11
N TRP A 675 41.90 14.52 -26.13
CA TRP A 675 42.11 13.40 -25.20
C TRP A 675 43.57 12.96 -25.05
N GLY A 676 44.35 12.94 -26.15
CA GLY A 676 45.76 12.58 -26.13
C GLY A 676 46.60 13.53 -25.27
N ASP A 677 46.37 14.85 -25.42
CA ASP A 677 47.06 15.88 -24.62
C ASP A 677 46.63 15.85 -23.16
N LEU A 678 45.38 15.44 -22.91
CA LEU A 678 44.83 15.25 -21.57
C LEU A 678 45.20 13.88 -20.95
N GLY A 679 45.90 13.02 -21.69
CA GLY A 679 46.40 11.72 -21.23
C GLY A 679 45.35 10.60 -21.14
N ALA A 680 44.18 10.76 -21.77
CA ALA A 680 43.10 9.78 -21.73
C ALA A 680 43.23 8.74 -22.86
N ASP A 681 43.48 7.48 -22.50
CA ASP A 681 43.59 6.36 -23.45
C ASP A 681 42.21 5.76 -23.78
N TYR A 682 41.35 5.64 -22.76
CA TYR A 682 39.99 5.12 -22.88
C TYR A 682 38.98 6.24 -22.65
N VAL A 683 37.92 6.31 -23.46
CA VAL A 683 36.86 7.30 -23.30
C VAL A 683 35.53 6.62 -22.99
N VAL A 684 34.88 7.05 -21.91
CA VAL A 684 33.49 6.74 -21.61
C VAL A 684 32.60 7.74 -22.33
N GLU A 685 31.88 7.27 -23.35
CA GLU A 685 30.89 8.07 -24.07
C GLU A 685 29.53 7.95 -23.36
N SER A 686 29.20 8.95 -22.54
CA SER A 686 28.00 8.99 -21.70
C SER A 686 27.12 10.22 -21.90
N SER A 687 27.26 10.90 -23.04
CA SER A 687 26.37 12.00 -23.45
C SER A 687 24.98 11.52 -23.87
N GLY A 688 24.88 10.27 -24.36
CA GLY A 688 23.66 9.68 -24.90
C GLY A 688 23.33 10.10 -26.34
N VAL A 689 24.23 10.84 -27.02
CA VAL A 689 24.01 11.36 -28.38
C VAL A 689 24.89 10.65 -29.42
N PHE A 690 26.10 10.22 -29.05
CA PHE A 690 27.08 9.60 -29.94
C PHE A 690 27.12 8.07 -29.79
N THR A 691 25.99 7.41 -30.05
CA THR A 691 25.81 5.98 -29.75
C THR A 691 26.06 5.02 -30.93
N THR A 692 26.66 5.49 -32.03
CA THR A 692 27.06 4.68 -33.19
C THR A 692 28.58 4.65 -33.35
N ILE A 693 29.12 3.65 -34.06
CA ILE A 693 30.57 3.55 -34.29
C ILE A 693 31.10 4.83 -34.94
N ASP A 694 30.45 5.31 -35.99
CA ASP A 694 30.85 6.52 -36.72
C ASP A 694 30.96 7.76 -35.80
N LYS A 695 29.91 8.02 -35.03
CA LYS A 695 29.84 9.17 -34.11
C LYS A 695 30.84 9.07 -32.97
N ALA A 696 30.93 7.90 -32.32
CA ALA A 696 31.83 7.68 -31.19
C ALA A 696 33.30 7.66 -31.63
N SER A 697 33.59 7.26 -32.88
CA SER A 697 34.95 7.28 -33.45
C SER A 697 35.52 8.69 -33.56
N ALA A 698 34.70 9.74 -33.50
CA ALA A 698 35.18 11.12 -33.49
C ALA A 698 36.15 11.40 -32.32
N HIS A 699 35.98 10.74 -31.16
CA HIS A 699 36.93 10.84 -30.05
C HIS A 699 38.34 10.37 -30.39
N LYS A 700 38.50 9.47 -31.36
CA LYS A 700 39.82 9.00 -31.79
C LYS A 700 40.62 10.09 -32.49
N LYS A 701 39.96 11.06 -33.14
CA LYS A 701 40.63 12.23 -33.72
C LYS A 701 41.32 13.07 -32.63
N GLY A 702 40.72 13.10 -31.44
CA GLY A 702 41.28 13.73 -30.25
C GLY A 702 42.41 12.96 -29.57
N GLY A 703 42.79 11.77 -30.06
CA GLY A 703 43.87 10.96 -29.50
C GLY A 703 43.44 9.83 -28.55
N ALA A 704 42.13 9.62 -28.35
CA ALA A 704 41.65 8.46 -27.60
C ALA A 704 41.93 7.15 -28.37
N LYS A 705 42.38 6.11 -27.67
CA LYS A 705 42.64 4.79 -28.26
C LYS A 705 41.36 3.96 -28.37
N LYS A 706 40.56 3.97 -27.31
CA LYS A 706 39.35 3.14 -27.16
C LYS A 706 38.17 3.96 -26.69
N VAL A 707 36.97 3.58 -27.12
CA VAL A 707 35.71 4.23 -26.72
C VAL A 707 34.70 3.19 -26.24
N VAL A 708 34.13 3.42 -25.06
CA VAL A 708 33.05 2.61 -24.48
C VAL A 708 31.79 3.46 -24.42
N ILE A 709 30.80 3.11 -25.25
CA ILE A 709 29.49 3.74 -25.29
C ILE A 709 28.68 3.23 -24.08
N SER A 710 28.23 4.14 -23.23
CA SER A 710 27.45 3.83 -22.02
C SER A 710 25.93 3.70 -22.30
N ALA A 711 25.59 3.14 -23.45
CA ALA A 711 24.22 2.89 -23.91
C ALA A 711 24.23 1.81 -25.00
N PRO A 712 23.08 1.17 -25.33
CA PRO A 712 22.98 0.31 -26.49
C PRO A 712 23.39 1.02 -27.78
N SER A 713 24.14 0.32 -28.61
CA SER A 713 24.53 0.78 -29.94
C SER A 713 23.78 0.01 -31.03
N ALA A 714 23.51 0.69 -32.15
CA ALA A 714 22.91 0.07 -33.32
C ALA A 714 23.91 -0.83 -34.05
N ASP A 715 25.17 -0.44 -34.08
CA ASP A 715 26.24 -1.00 -34.91
C ASP A 715 27.49 -1.42 -34.12
N ALA A 716 27.76 -0.84 -32.94
CA ALA A 716 28.91 -1.25 -32.12
C ALA A 716 28.69 -2.61 -31.42
N PRO A 717 29.72 -3.48 -31.34
CA PRO A 717 29.67 -4.71 -30.56
C PRO A 717 29.29 -4.42 -29.10
N MET A 718 28.33 -5.18 -28.58
CA MET A 718 27.85 -5.03 -27.20
C MET A 718 28.45 -6.10 -26.29
N PHE A 719 28.89 -5.67 -25.12
CA PHE A 719 29.43 -6.54 -24.08
C PHE A 719 28.67 -6.39 -22.78
N VAL A 720 28.49 -7.50 -22.08
CA VAL A 720 28.01 -7.58 -20.70
C VAL A 720 29.04 -8.39 -19.92
N VAL A 721 29.64 -7.77 -18.91
CA VAL A 721 30.65 -8.40 -18.06
C VAL A 721 30.02 -9.55 -17.26
N GLY A 722 30.67 -10.72 -17.26
CA GLY A 722 30.19 -11.99 -16.74
C GLY A 722 29.41 -12.82 -17.76
N VAL A 723 29.26 -12.36 -19.00
CA VAL A 723 28.45 -13.02 -20.02
C VAL A 723 29.28 -13.27 -21.28
N ASN A 724 29.75 -12.20 -21.94
CA ASN A 724 30.44 -12.31 -23.22
C ASN A 724 31.68 -11.41 -23.35
N GLU A 725 32.16 -10.79 -22.28
CA GLU A 725 33.34 -9.91 -22.30
C GLU A 725 34.57 -10.60 -22.92
N LYS A 726 34.74 -11.91 -22.69
CA LYS A 726 35.82 -12.73 -23.25
C LYS A 726 35.83 -12.82 -24.78
N THR A 727 34.74 -12.42 -25.45
CA THR A 727 34.66 -12.37 -26.91
C THR A 727 35.21 -11.06 -27.49
N TYR A 728 35.56 -10.10 -26.62
CA TYR A 728 36.23 -8.86 -27.01
C TYR A 728 37.58 -9.17 -27.67
N LYS A 729 37.92 -8.40 -28.71
CA LYS A 729 39.19 -8.49 -29.42
C LYS A 729 39.88 -7.13 -29.38
N ALA A 730 41.21 -7.12 -29.26
CA ALA A 730 42.00 -5.90 -29.16
C ALA A 730 41.85 -4.95 -30.36
N ASN A 731 41.36 -5.41 -31.52
CA ASN A 731 41.08 -4.57 -32.68
C ASN A 731 39.69 -3.90 -32.67
N MET A 732 38.86 -4.18 -31.66
CA MET A 732 37.57 -3.51 -31.48
C MET A 732 37.81 -2.20 -30.73
N ASP A 733 37.82 -1.08 -31.46
CA ASP A 733 38.15 0.23 -30.87
C ASP A 733 36.96 0.94 -30.22
N VAL A 734 35.76 0.71 -30.76
CA VAL A 734 34.52 1.31 -30.28
C VAL A 734 33.57 0.17 -29.93
N VAL A 735 33.18 0.10 -28.65
CA VAL A 735 32.29 -0.94 -28.12
C VAL A 735 31.18 -0.30 -27.29
N SER A 736 30.14 -1.07 -26.98
CA SER A 736 29.04 -0.66 -26.12
C SER A 736 28.93 -1.57 -24.90
N ASN A 737 28.70 -0.98 -23.73
CA ASN A 737 28.42 -1.74 -22.51
C ASN A 737 26.92 -2.14 -22.39
N ALA A 738 26.20 -2.20 -23.53
CA ALA A 738 24.77 -2.43 -23.61
C ALA A 738 23.94 -1.45 -22.73
N SER A 739 22.78 -1.89 -22.22
CA SER A 739 21.95 -1.11 -21.27
C SER A 739 22.04 -1.68 -19.85
N CYS A 740 21.62 -0.88 -18.85
CA CYS A 740 21.43 -1.34 -17.47
C CYS A 740 20.48 -2.56 -17.39
N THR A 741 19.34 -2.52 -18.09
CA THR A 741 18.39 -3.66 -18.12
C THR A 741 19.00 -4.90 -18.78
N THR A 742 19.81 -4.77 -19.84
CA THR A 742 20.51 -5.91 -20.46
C THR A 742 21.57 -6.49 -19.52
N ASN A 743 22.30 -5.64 -18.78
CA ASN A 743 23.25 -6.09 -17.76
C ASN A 743 22.57 -6.81 -16.59
N CYS A 744 21.32 -6.48 -16.27
CA CYS A 744 20.53 -7.23 -15.29
C CYS A 744 20.03 -8.57 -15.85
N LEU A 745 19.41 -8.54 -17.04
CA LEU A 745 18.76 -9.72 -17.59
C LEU A 745 19.73 -10.79 -18.11
N ALA A 746 20.85 -10.40 -18.73
CA ALA A 746 21.72 -11.35 -19.42
C ALA A 746 22.43 -12.36 -18.48
N PRO A 747 23.00 -11.96 -17.31
CA PRO A 747 23.57 -12.91 -16.35
C PRO A 747 22.52 -13.91 -15.82
N LEU A 748 21.31 -13.43 -15.50
CA LEU A 748 20.21 -14.28 -15.07
C LEU A 748 19.79 -15.27 -16.16
N ALA A 749 19.60 -14.78 -17.40
CA ALA A 749 19.21 -15.59 -18.53
C ALA A 749 20.29 -16.62 -18.90
N LYS A 750 21.58 -16.27 -18.79
CA LYS A 750 22.71 -17.19 -19.00
C LYS A 750 22.61 -18.41 -18.09
N VAL A 751 22.52 -18.19 -16.77
CA VAL A 751 22.46 -19.27 -15.78
C VAL A 751 21.25 -20.18 -16.04
N VAL A 752 20.07 -19.58 -16.24
CA VAL A 752 18.84 -20.34 -16.47
C VAL A 752 18.89 -21.11 -17.79
N HIS A 753 19.48 -20.52 -18.84
CA HIS A 753 19.61 -21.17 -20.14
C HIS A 753 20.61 -22.32 -20.14
N GLU A 754 21.77 -22.14 -19.53
CA GLU A 754 22.82 -23.17 -19.47
C GLU A 754 22.35 -24.39 -18.68
N GLU A 755 21.68 -24.18 -17.55
CA GLU A 755 21.18 -25.28 -16.70
C GLU A 755 19.94 -25.94 -17.29
N PHE A 756 18.91 -25.14 -17.58
CA PHE A 756 17.56 -25.64 -17.85
C PHE A 756 17.11 -25.48 -19.30
N GLY A 757 17.81 -24.66 -20.10
CA GLY A 757 17.37 -24.28 -21.43
C GLY A 757 16.16 -23.33 -21.38
N ILE A 758 16.27 -22.18 -22.05
CA ILE A 758 15.14 -21.27 -22.28
C ILE A 758 14.61 -21.53 -23.69
N VAL A 759 13.32 -21.87 -23.76
CA VAL A 759 12.58 -22.05 -25.03
C VAL A 759 12.17 -20.69 -25.57
N GLU A 760 11.48 -19.91 -24.72
CA GLU A 760 11.01 -18.56 -25.02
C GLU A 760 10.79 -17.79 -23.71
N GLY A 761 10.82 -16.46 -23.76
CA GLY A 761 10.54 -15.64 -22.60
C GLY A 761 10.15 -14.20 -22.93
N LEU A 762 9.32 -13.65 -22.06
CA LEU A 762 8.88 -12.26 -22.08
C LEU A 762 9.39 -11.54 -20.84
N MET A 763 10.04 -10.41 -21.05
CA MET A 763 10.57 -9.57 -19.99
C MET A 763 9.75 -8.29 -19.85
N THR A 764 9.43 -7.94 -18.61
CA THR A 764 9.00 -6.59 -18.24
C THR A 764 10.04 -6.02 -17.31
N THR A 765 10.47 -4.78 -17.53
CA THR A 765 11.23 -4.07 -16.48
C THR A 765 10.39 -2.94 -15.91
N VAL A 766 10.22 -2.95 -14.59
CA VAL A 766 9.68 -1.81 -13.85
C VAL A 766 10.88 -0.93 -13.51
N HIS A 767 10.99 0.17 -14.24
CA HIS A 767 12.22 0.94 -14.34
C HIS A 767 12.06 2.33 -13.73
N ALA A 768 13.05 2.76 -12.95
CA ALA A 768 13.12 4.10 -12.40
C ALA A 768 13.08 5.21 -13.47
N THR A 769 12.75 6.41 -13.02
CA THR A 769 12.75 7.62 -13.83
C THR A 769 14.17 7.93 -14.32
N THR A 770 14.30 8.42 -15.57
CA THR A 770 15.58 8.85 -16.14
C THR A 770 15.53 10.28 -16.66
N ALA A 771 16.71 10.87 -16.89
CA ALA A 771 16.86 12.26 -17.35
C ALA A 771 16.17 12.59 -18.70
N THR A 772 15.74 11.58 -19.46
CA THR A 772 15.00 11.80 -20.72
C THR A 772 13.52 12.10 -20.51
N GLN A 773 12.97 11.77 -19.33
CA GLN A 773 11.57 12.02 -18.99
C GLN A 773 11.35 13.44 -18.47
N LYS A 774 10.09 13.86 -18.39
CA LYS A 774 9.70 15.24 -18.03
C LYS A 774 9.08 15.30 -16.64
N THR A 775 9.28 16.40 -15.92
CA THR A 775 8.68 16.63 -14.60
C THR A 775 7.16 16.86 -14.69
N VAL A 776 6.73 17.49 -15.78
CA VAL A 776 5.34 17.75 -16.16
C VAL A 776 5.13 17.36 -17.63
N ASP A 777 3.88 17.24 -18.07
CA ASP A 777 3.55 16.89 -19.44
C ASP A 777 4.21 17.87 -20.45
N GLY A 778 4.97 17.32 -21.39
CA GLY A 778 5.75 18.09 -22.37
C GLY A 778 6.18 17.27 -23.59
N PRO A 779 6.79 17.92 -24.60
CA PRO A 779 7.15 17.26 -25.85
C PRO A 779 8.29 16.25 -25.66
N SER A 780 8.15 15.09 -26.31
CA SER A 780 9.17 14.03 -26.36
C SER A 780 9.39 13.60 -27.82
N MET A 781 10.65 13.66 -28.25
CA MET A 781 11.04 13.41 -29.64
C MET A 781 11.08 11.93 -30.03
N LYS A 782 11.20 11.03 -29.04
CA LYS A 782 11.36 9.58 -29.28
C LYS A 782 10.09 8.77 -29.01
N ASP A 783 9.30 9.17 -28.01
CA ASP A 783 8.11 8.44 -27.57
C ASP A 783 7.16 9.41 -26.86
N TRP A 784 5.93 9.53 -27.36
CA TRP A 784 4.90 10.41 -26.80
C TRP A 784 4.61 10.11 -25.33
N ARG A 785 4.61 8.84 -24.92
CA ARG A 785 4.33 8.45 -23.54
C ARG A 785 5.41 8.94 -22.58
N GLY A 786 6.68 8.93 -23.01
CA GLY A 786 7.80 9.47 -22.24
C GLY A 786 7.76 10.99 -22.02
N GLY A 787 6.87 11.71 -22.72
CA GLY A 787 6.63 13.14 -22.51
C GLY A 787 5.72 13.46 -21.32
N ARG A 788 5.03 12.46 -20.75
CA ARG A 788 4.13 12.65 -19.60
C ARG A 788 4.92 12.85 -18.30
N GLY A 789 4.33 13.55 -17.33
CA GLY A 789 4.94 13.82 -16.03
C GLY A 789 5.41 12.53 -15.32
N ALA A 790 6.72 12.42 -15.10
CA ALA A 790 7.37 11.21 -14.62
C ALA A 790 7.01 10.86 -13.17
N GLY A 791 6.77 11.88 -12.32
CA GLY A 791 6.43 11.68 -10.91
C GLY A 791 5.00 11.22 -10.67
N GLN A 792 4.13 11.31 -11.69
CA GLN A 792 2.69 11.11 -11.56
C GLN A 792 2.19 9.86 -12.31
N ASN A 793 3.03 9.23 -13.14
CA ASN A 793 2.57 8.21 -14.07
C ASN A 793 3.37 6.91 -13.98
N ILE A 794 2.66 5.80 -14.20
CA ILE A 794 3.26 4.55 -14.69
C ILE A 794 3.25 4.63 -16.22
N ILE A 795 4.42 4.73 -16.85
CA ILE A 795 4.55 5.03 -18.28
C ILE A 795 5.05 3.79 -19.02
N PRO A 796 4.21 3.12 -19.83
CA PRO A 796 4.69 2.02 -20.66
C PRO A 796 5.65 2.54 -21.74
N SER A 797 6.75 1.84 -21.96
CA SER A 797 7.80 2.20 -22.92
C SER A 797 8.35 0.95 -23.61
N SER A 798 8.69 1.06 -24.89
CA SER A 798 9.38 -0.02 -25.60
C SER A 798 10.84 -0.11 -25.16
N THR A 799 11.38 -1.32 -25.02
CA THR A 799 12.82 -1.53 -24.75
C THR A 799 13.41 -2.59 -25.67
N GLY A 800 14.60 -2.33 -26.19
CA GLY A 800 15.40 -3.31 -26.93
C GLY A 800 16.21 -4.24 -26.03
N ALA A 801 16.16 -4.08 -24.71
CA ALA A 801 17.09 -4.73 -23.78
C ALA A 801 17.01 -6.26 -23.82
N ALA A 802 15.81 -6.85 -23.88
CA ALA A 802 15.63 -8.30 -23.99
C ALA A 802 16.10 -8.83 -25.35
N LYS A 803 15.84 -8.11 -26.44
CA LYS A 803 16.37 -8.47 -27.77
C LYS A 803 17.90 -8.39 -27.81
N ALA A 804 18.49 -7.45 -27.08
CA ALA A 804 19.94 -7.31 -26.96
C ALA A 804 20.59 -8.49 -26.20
N VAL A 805 19.85 -9.22 -25.36
CA VAL A 805 20.34 -10.48 -24.77
C VAL A 805 20.71 -11.47 -25.87
N GLY A 806 19.90 -11.59 -26.93
CA GLY A 806 20.21 -12.42 -28.09
C GLY A 806 21.46 -12.01 -28.88
N LYS A 807 21.99 -10.80 -28.68
CA LYS A 807 23.26 -10.36 -29.27
C LYS A 807 24.47 -10.76 -28.43
N VAL A 808 24.33 -10.79 -27.10
CA VAL A 808 25.41 -11.19 -26.17
C VAL A 808 25.40 -12.69 -25.84
N LEU A 809 24.25 -13.34 -26.01
CA LEU A 809 24.01 -14.78 -25.90
C LEU A 809 23.29 -15.24 -27.18
N PRO A 810 24.03 -15.54 -28.28
CA PRO A 810 23.47 -15.87 -29.58
C PRO A 810 22.45 -17.02 -29.58
N GLU A 811 22.59 -17.98 -28.67
CA GLU A 811 21.69 -19.11 -28.44
C GLU A 811 20.28 -18.71 -27.93
N LEU A 812 20.15 -17.48 -27.44
CA LEU A 812 18.89 -16.84 -27.03
C LEU A 812 18.34 -15.87 -28.09
N ASN A 813 19.00 -15.74 -29.25
CA ASN A 813 18.53 -14.86 -30.30
C ASN A 813 17.13 -15.27 -30.80
N GLY A 814 16.20 -14.30 -30.83
CA GLY A 814 14.80 -14.53 -31.17
C GLY A 814 13.93 -15.18 -30.08
N LYS A 815 14.52 -15.63 -28.96
CA LYS A 815 13.78 -16.28 -27.86
C LYS A 815 13.28 -15.32 -26.78
N LEU A 816 13.92 -14.15 -26.65
CA LEU A 816 13.61 -13.15 -25.64
C LEU A 816 13.21 -11.82 -26.26
N THR A 817 12.09 -11.27 -25.78
CA THR A 817 11.66 -9.88 -26.07
C THR A 817 10.97 -9.31 -24.83
N GLY A 818 10.65 -8.02 -24.84
CA GLY A 818 10.06 -7.39 -23.66
C GLY A 818 9.67 -5.94 -23.81
N MET A 819 9.20 -5.37 -22.71
CA MET A 819 8.78 -3.98 -22.57
C MET A 819 9.22 -3.41 -21.22
N ALA A 820 8.99 -2.12 -21.00
CA ALA A 820 9.27 -1.45 -19.73
C ALA A 820 8.05 -0.66 -19.24
N PHE A 821 7.89 -0.55 -17.92
CA PHE A 821 7.07 0.47 -17.27
C PHE A 821 7.98 1.41 -16.51
N ARG A 822 7.99 2.70 -16.87
CA ARG A 822 8.66 3.73 -16.06
C ARG A 822 7.78 4.07 -14.88
N VAL A 823 8.35 4.11 -13.68
CA VAL A 823 7.61 4.41 -12.45
C VAL A 823 8.23 5.57 -11.67
N PRO A 824 7.48 6.22 -10.76
CA PRO A 824 7.95 7.36 -9.96
C PRO A 824 8.99 7.02 -8.87
N THR A 825 9.99 6.23 -9.19
CA THR A 825 11.17 6.01 -8.34
C THR A 825 12.39 6.73 -8.93
N PRO A 826 13.24 7.37 -8.11
CA PRO A 826 14.38 8.14 -8.60
C PRO A 826 15.53 7.26 -9.10
N ASN A 827 15.65 6.05 -8.58
CA ASN A 827 16.65 5.06 -8.96
C ASN A 827 16.18 3.65 -8.55
N VAL A 828 16.97 2.65 -8.95
CA VAL A 828 16.73 1.21 -8.80
C VAL A 828 15.53 0.75 -9.61
N SER A 829 15.77 -0.33 -10.35
CA SER A 829 14.82 -0.93 -11.26
C SER A 829 14.77 -2.44 -11.01
N VAL A 830 13.74 -3.09 -11.54
CA VAL A 830 13.56 -4.54 -11.43
C VAL A 830 13.18 -5.15 -12.77
N VAL A 831 13.73 -6.32 -13.05
CA VAL A 831 13.38 -7.19 -14.18
C VAL A 831 12.42 -8.26 -13.66
N ASP A 832 11.32 -8.43 -14.38
CA ASP A 832 10.42 -9.59 -14.35
C ASP A 832 10.63 -10.36 -15.65
N LEU A 833 11.26 -11.53 -15.56
CA LEU A 833 11.40 -12.46 -16.67
C LEU A 833 10.43 -13.62 -16.50
N THR A 834 9.44 -13.72 -17.38
CA THR A 834 8.57 -14.90 -17.47
C THR A 834 9.05 -15.77 -18.62
N CYS A 835 9.47 -17.00 -18.35
CA CYS A 835 10.04 -17.88 -19.37
C CYS A 835 9.59 -19.33 -19.25
N ARG A 836 9.64 -20.01 -20.40
CA ARG A 836 9.42 -21.45 -20.52
C ARG A 836 10.76 -22.18 -20.59
N LEU A 837 10.95 -23.16 -19.73
CA LEU A 837 12.14 -23.99 -19.64
C LEU A 837 12.01 -25.23 -20.53
N ASP A 838 13.11 -25.66 -21.13
CA ASP A 838 13.19 -26.88 -21.93
C ASP A 838 13.27 -28.11 -21.02
N LYS A 839 14.22 -28.12 -20.09
CA LYS A 839 14.32 -29.09 -19.00
C LYS A 839 13.43 -28.63 -17.84
N SER A 840 12.45 -29.45 -17.48
CA SER A 840 11.58 -29.19 -16.33
C SER A 840 12.37 -29.18 -15.02
N ALA A 841 12.15 -28.16 -14.19
CA ALA A 841 12.82 -27.96 -12.91
C ALA A 841 11.82 -27.44 -11.85
N SER A 842 12.03 -27.76 -10.58
CA SER A 842 11.29 -27.08 -9.51
C SER A 842 11.80 -25.65 -9.34
N TYR A 843 11.01 -24.77 -8.73
CA TYR A 843 11.47 -23.42 -8.44
C TYR A 843 12.66 -23.40 -7.48
N ASP A 844 12.73 -24.37 -6.55
CA ASP A 844 13.89 -24.55 -5.66
C ASP A 844 15.16 -24.92 -6.43
N ASP A 845 15.07 -25.75 -7.47
CA ASP A 845 16.21 -26.08 -8.34
C ASP A 845 16.72 -24.84 -9.08
N VAL A 846 15.80 -24.01 -9.59
CA VAL A 846 16.14 -22.73 -10.24
C VAL A 846 16.83 -21.78 -9.27
N LYS A 847 16.31 -21.63 -8.05
CA LYS A 847 16.94 -20.83 -6.98
C LYS A 847 18.35 -21.34 -6.66
N ALA A 848 18.52 -22.66 -6.54
CA ALA A 848 19.81 -23.27 -6.21
C ALA A 848 20.86 -23.01 -7.30
N ALA A 849 20.49 -23.15 -8.58
CA ALA A 849 21.38 -22.84 -9.71
C ALA A 849 21.82 -21.37 -9.71
N ILE A 850 20.88 -20.45 -9.48
CA ILE A 850 21.17 -19.01 -9.43
C ILE A 850 22.04 -18.66 -8.23
N LYS A 851 21.75 -19.24 -7.05
CA LYS A 851 22.57 -19.05 -5.84
C LYS A 851 24.00 -19.51 -6.08
N TYR A 852 24.18 -20.73 -6.63
CA TYR A 852 25.49 -21.26 -6.96
C TYR A 852 26.26 -20.35 -7.92
N ALA A 853 25.62 -19.89 -9.00
CA ALA A 853 26.24 -18.96 -9.94
C ALA A 853 26.65 -17.63 -9.29
N SER A 854 25.79 -17.09 -8.41
CA SER A 854 26.04 -15.83 -7.69
C SER A 854 27.18 -15.91 -6.68
N GLU A 855 27.42 -17.09 -6.10
CA GLU A 855 28.48 -17.33 -5.11
C GLU A 855 29.79 -17.80 -5.76
N GLY A 856 29.73 -18.28 -7.01
CA GLY A 856 30.86 -18.76 -7.81
C GLY A 856 31.16 -17.86 -9.02
N PRO A 857 30.86 -18.32 -10.27
CA PRO A 857 31.34 -17.69 -11.51
C PRO A 857 30.89 -16.25 -11.75
N LEU A 858 29.76 -15.85 -11.18
CA LEU A 858 29.20 -14.51 -11.38
C LEU A 858 29.27 -13.67 -10.11
N LYS A 859 30.11 -14.04 -9.14
CA LYS A 859 30.28 -13.28 -7.90
C LYS A 859 30.66 -11.82 -8.18
N GLY A 860 29.89 -10.90 -7.60
CA GLY A 860 30.04 -9.46 -7.81
C GLY A 860 29.30 -8.92 -9.05
N ILE A 861 28.78 -9.80 -9.91
CA ILE A 861 27.94 -9.46 -11.07
C ILE A 861 26.48 -9.85 -10.80
N LEU A 862 26.24 -11.13 -10.48
CA LEU A 862 24.96 -11.69 -10.08
C LEU A 862 24.93 -11.88 -8.57
N GLY A 863 23.88 -11.38 -7.91
CA GLY A 863 23.58 -11.60 -6.51
C GLY A 863 22.36 -12.50 -6.33
N TYR A 864 22.22 -13.03 -5.12
CA TYR A 864 21.05 -13.80 -4.67
C TYR A 864 20.59 -13.22 -3.34
N THR A 865 19.28 -13.08 -3.15
CA THR A 865 18.67 -12.75 -1.86
C THR A 865 17.39 -13.55 -1.66
N ASP A 866 17.16 -13.98 -0.42
CA ASP A 866 15.91 -14.55 0.09
C ASP A 866 15.34 -13.71 1.26
N GLU A 867 15.83 -12.47 1.40
CA GLU A 867 15.29 -11.46 2.31
C GLU A 867 14.12 -10.70 1.66
N ASP A 868 13.26 -10.09 2.48
CA ASP A 868 12.08 -9.35 2.01
C ASP A 868 12.48 -7.91 1.61
N VAL A 869 13.21 -7.79 0.51
CA VAL A 869 13.83 -6.56 -0.01
C VAL A 869 12.87 -5.70 -0.84
N VAL A 870 13.17 -4.41 -0.94
CA VAL A 870 12.52 -3.44 -1.84
C VAL A 870 13.56 -2.60 -2.58
N SER A 871 13.12 -1.76 -3.53
CA SER A 871 14.02 -1.03 -4.43
C SER A 871 15.11 -0.22 -3.71
N ASN A 872 14.79 0.47 -2.62
CA ASN A 872 15.76 1.33 -1.94
C ASN A 872 16.91 0.56 -1.27
N ASP A 873 16.73 -0.73 -0.99
CA ASP A 873 17.77 -1.56 -0.36
C ASP A 873 18.96 -1.81 -1.30
N PHE A 874 18.77 -1.56 -2.60
CA PHE A 874 19.79 -1.72 -3.63
C PHE A 874 20.41 -0.41 -4.10
N VAL A 875 20.08 0.74 -3.50
CA VAL A 875 20.72 2.01 -3.86
C VAL A 875 22.21 1.95 -3.52
N GLY A 876 23.06 2.12 -4.53
CA GLY A 876 24.51 1.98 -4.38
C GLY A 876 25.02 0.54 -4.41
N ASP A 877 24.19 -0.44 -4.74
CA ASP A 877 24.64 -1.82 -4.97
C ASP A 877 25.38 -1.94 -6.30
N SER A 878 26.60 -2.45 -6.26
CA SER A 878 27.49 -2.52 -7.44
C SER A 878 27.22 -3.72 -8.35
N ARG A 879 26.33 -4.64 -7.98
CA ARG A 879 25.99 -5.83 -8.78
C ARG A 879 25.12 -5.43 -9.98
N SER A 880 25.23 -6.20 -11.06
CA SER A 880 24.44 -5.98 -12.28
C SER A 880 23.01 -6.52 -12.16
N SER A 881 22.86 -7.61 -11.40
CA SER A 881 21.61 -8.36 -11.24
C SER A 881 21.60 -8.93 -9.82
N ILE A 882 20.51 -8.76 -9.08
CA ILE A 882 20.31 -9.40 -7.79
C ILE A 882 19.01 -10.18 -7.87
N PHE A 883 19.08 -11.50 -7.93
CA PHE A 883 17.91 -12.36 -8.01
C PHE A 883 17.16 -12.41 -6.68
N ASP A 884 15.86 -12.16 -6.73
CA ASP A 884 14.96 -12.17 -5.59
C ASP A 884 14.21 -13.50 -5.54
N ALA A 885 14.65 -14.36 -4.63
CA ALA A 885 14.17 -15.71 -4.51
C ALA A 885 12.69 -15.79 -4.09
N LYS A 886 12.21 -14.83 -3.30
CA LYS A 886 10.84 -14.82 -2.76
C LYS A 886 9.85 -14.10 -3.67
N ALA A 887 10.31 -13.15 -4.49
CA ALA A 887 9.44 -12.42 -5.40
C ALA A 887 9.12 -13.19 -6.70
N GLY A 888 9.97 -14.13 -7.12
CA GLY A 888 9.66 -15.01 -8.25
C GLY A 888 8.67 -16.13 -7.90
N ILE A 889 8.10 -16.77 -8.93
CA ILE A 889 7.08 -17.82 -8.77
C ILE A 889 7.15 -18.83 -9.92
N GLY A 890 7.00 -20.11 -9.61
CA GLY A 890 6.82 -21.17 -10.61
C GLY A 890 5.34 -21.53 -10.77
N LEU A 891 4.80 -21.42 -11.98
CA LEU A 891 3.43 -21.89 -12.27
C LEU A 891 3.41 -23.41 -12.50
N SER A 892 4.44 -23.91 -13.18
CA SER A 892 4.67 -25.34 -13.42
C SER A 892 6.17 -25.61 -13.48
N LYS A 893 6.56 -26.88 -13.57
CA LYS A 893 7.99 -27.25 -13.66
C LYS A 893 8.70 -26.71 -14.91
N SER A 894 7.95 -26.28 -15.94
CA SER A 894 8.53 -25.72 -17.16
C SER A 894 8.16 -24.26 -17.39
N PHE A 895 7.42 -23.60 -16.48
CA PHE A 895 7.00 -22.21 -16.68
C PHE A 895 7.15 -21.40 -15.40
N VAL A 896 8.08 -20.44 -15.42
CA VAL A 896 8.52 -19.70 -14.24
C VAL A 896 8.56 -18.20 -14.51
N LYS A 897 8.38 -17.43 -13.43
CA LYS A 897 8.61 -16.00 -13.36
C LYS A 897 9.79 -15.75 -12.40
N LEU A 898 10.82 -15.07 -12.89
CA LEU A 898 12.03 -14.75 -12.17
C LEU A 898 12.14 -13.24 -12.00
N VAL A 899 12.43 -12.80 -10.78
CA VAL A 899 12.52 -11.38 -10.43
C VAL A 899 13.97 -11.04 -10.10
N SER A 900 14.49 -9.96 -10.66
CA SER A 900 15.85 -9.49 -10.36
C SER A 900 15.97 -7.97 -10.30
N TRP A 901 16.53 -7.48 -9.20
CA TRP A 901 16.80 -6.07 -8.94
C TRP A 901 18.12 -5.62 -9.58
N TYR A 902 18.21 -4.32 -9.86
CA TYR A 902 19.45 -3.68 -10.28
C TYR A 902 19.40 -2.18 -9.99
N ASP A 903 20.48 -1.65 -9.42
CA ASP A 903 20.73 -0.21 -9.46
C ASP A 903 21.12 0.18 -10.89
N ASN A 904 20.17 0.75 -11.62
CA ASN A 904 20.33 1.09 -13.03
C ASN A 904 21.38 2.18 -13.28
N GLU A 905 21.89 2.83 -12.24
CA GLU A 905 22.95 3.83 -12.33
C GLU A 905 24.27 3.29 -11.78
N TRP A 906 24.28 2.82 -10.52
CA TRP A 906 25.51 2.44 -9.82
C TRP A 906 26.07 1.10 -10.32
N GLY A 907 25.25 0.07 -10.40
CA GLY A 907 25.66 -1.25 -10.93
C GLY A 907 26.16 -1.13 -12.36
N TYR A 908 25.44 -0.39 -13.21
CA TYR A 908 25.84 -0.14 -14.60
C TYR A 908 27.15 0.64 -14.71
N SER A 909 27.36 1.67 -13.88
CA SER A 909 28.59 2.47 -13.90
C SER A 909 29.81 1.66 -13.47
N ASN A 910 29.66 0.72 -12.52
CA ASN A 910 30.70 -0.25 -12.19
C ASN A 910 31.06 -1.14 -13.40
N ARG A 911 30.05 -1.61 -14.15
CA ARG A 911 30.28 -2.44 -15.35
C ARG A 911 31.01 -1.73 -16.47
N VAL A 912 30.82 -0.41 -16.63
CA VAL A 912 31.59 0.39 -17.59
C VAL A 912 33.08 0.34 -17.25
N LEU A 913 33.43 0.51 -15.97
CA LEU A 913 34.81 0.45 -15.50
C LEU A 913 35.39 -0.97 -15.59
N ASP A 914 34.61 -1.99 -15.23
CA ASP A 914 35.04 -3.39 -15.34
C ASP A 914 35.29 -3.81 -16.80
N LEU A 915 34.48 -3.32 -17.74
CA LEU A 915 34.70 -3.56 -19.18
C LEU A 915 35.97 -2.87 -19.68
N ILE A 916 36.22 -1.61 -19.26
CA ILE A 916 37.46 -0.90 -19.62
C ILE A 916 38.68 -1.66 -19.11
N GLU A 917 38.65 -2.13 -17.87
CA GLU A 917 39.75 -2.91 -17.29
C GLU A 917 39.97 -4.23 -18.05
N HIS A 918 38.88 -4.93 -18.43
CA HIS A 918 38.99 -6.12 -19.27
C HIS A 918 39.61 -5.81 -20.65
N MET A 919 39.19 -4.71 -21.29
CA MET A 919 39.75 -4.28 -22.57
C MET A 919 41.23 -3.95 -22.45
N ALA A 920 41.64 -3.28 -21.37
CA ALA A 920 43.04 -2.96 -21.07
C ALA A 920 43.88 -4.21 -20.84
N LEU A 921 43.36 -5.19 -20.11
CA LEU A 921 44.02 -6.48 -19.92
C LEU A 921 44.25 -7.19 -21.26
N VAL A 922 43.22 -7.30 -22.10
CA VAL A 922 43.33 -7.94 -23.42
C VAL A 922 44.31 -7.19 -24.33
N ALA A 923 44.33 -5.86 -24.26
CA ALA A 923 45.29 -5.04 -24.99
C ALA A 923 46.73 -5.11 -24.46
N SER A 924 46.96 -5.59 -23.23
CA SER A 924 48.32 -5.76 -22.67
C SER A 924 48.96 -7.11 -22.99
N ILE A 925 48.14 -8.09 -23.41
CA ILE A 925 48.58 -9.45 -23.80
C ILE A 925 49.04 -9.47 -25.27
N HIS A 926 48.65 -8.46 -26.05
CA HIS A 926 48.98 -8.27 -27.46
C HIS A 926 49.87 -7.05 -27.64
#